data_AF-A0A8R1Y540-F1
#
_entry.id   AF-A0A8R1Y540-F1
#
_cell.length_a   1.000
_cell.length_b   1.000
_cell.length_c   1.000
_cell.angle_alpha   90.00
_cell.angle_beta   90.00
_cell.angle_gamma   90.00
#
_symmetry.space_group_name_H-M   'P 1'
#
loop_
_entity.id
_entity.type
_entity.pdbx_description
1 polymer ?
#
loop_
_entity_poly.entity_id
_entity_poly.type
_entity_poly.pdbx_seq_one_letter_code
_entity_poly.pdbx_strand_id
1 'polypeptide(L)'
;MLGTSKDVPRWQKLTKEDFVDTIVSDTDDEIDQVEQTVATSGVYSQSIPDEKFYYINDVGESCATEELKKLHERFRREVIEKIAKEKENQPESNPPDILTFHDNCKCGHHSDTETESESCDSDECIDDSDERSGSVSVDEQLTDNKDKITRVKMSESKKHSTVAKREVIRKRNHPAILHSDVCFNEIGQMNDGPECRCSWAAKKSGLRHNKYAGETVIEKCNLSSSNSHRLWHYILYTEPNPNIVVRRSTKINYHDRTYELEGFSVFFHKSLPLNFPQTPLSKWTSEYNIKFMEENMPTNFTVEDLELFHHYLFIDIMEMYDLKNYPLDNIDGCPYYHCMPRFVYSLPDGGKEILPMSIVMIYLIENYHPLVTEPEAQILKQDADVFREFAENVRGSLVVNANKRPSTIRVDLIDKPDFLPNNPDILFPLVTHFGVRPSSHTYNSNAEYQKMSKEYLRMRKILAMKRRVSAEERGKLAQKASQLKALRNDSQLKRDFVMSVSSRDFYSTGLFPDIVQHGLLLILACAHVRFQWSLQVYEQERIHYVFKNRSLLELALTHPSYRTNYGTNSDHARNTLNNCGVRSSKQRVHDRLVQQQLSAKKRGFNTLMEIMSKLGSKKAEQSPLNHNERLEFLGDAVIEFITTIHLFYMFNELDEGGLATYRSTMVQNKNLAVLAKKIGLDEFMLYAHGPDLCHESDLRHAMANAFEAMMAAIYLDAGIDECDRIFGHAMFGDSKELLSTWFDLEDHPLKQDNPNGDRHLINDVPALQLLTELEKSIGVTFKHIRVLAKAFTRRNIGFNNLTLGHNQRLEFLGDTVLQLITTDYLYKHFPYHHEGHLSILRTCLVSNRTQSVICDDIGMTKYLVTPKVMQKSGMPVLRVKDKADLVEAFLGALYVDRGFDYCKVFCRICFFPRLKFFIIAQHWNDPKSQLQQCCLTLRQVDGGEPDIPEYRTIAVEGPTNTRIYKVAVYFRKKRLAVGCGHTMQLAQMRAAENALIKRSDLFPTLKNTTKHSATQGRHDDGPIVKMKCDSTDRAKQHILFNSTHALQSNAGSSLTDDIQTSKPQIISLLDLKFDADGCLI
;
A
#
# COMPACT_ATOMS: atom_id res chain seq x y z
N MET A 1 52.07 -41.80 -6.01
CA MET A 1 51.25 -41.79 -4.78
C MET A 1 49.80 -41.66 -5.20
N LEU A 2 49.02 -42.72 -5.02
CA LEU A 2 47.63 -42.85 -5.42
C LEU A 2 46.71 -42.32 -4.31
N GLY A 3 45.75 -41.47 -4.67
CA GLY A 3 44.70 -40.98 -3.79
C GLY A 3 43.59 -40.35 -4.61
N THR A 4 42.62 -41.17 -5.02
CA THR A 4 41.40 -40.77 -5.74
C THR A 4 40.52 -39.89 -4.85
N SER A 5 40.46 -38.61 -5.16
CA SER A 5 39.47 -37.66 -4.65
C SER A 5 38.18 -37.82 -5.45
N LYS A 6 37.07 -38.15 -4.79
CA LYS A 6 35.71 -38.21 -5.36
C LYS A 6 35.39 -36.91 -6.11
N ASP A 7 34.99 -37.01 -7.37
CA ASP A 7 34.62 -35.88 -8.21
C ASP A 7 33.36 -35.16 -7.70
N VAL A 8 33.59 -33.99 -7.09
CA VAL A 8 32.57 -33.01 -6.71
C VAL A 8 32.08 -32.31 -7.99
N PRO A 9 30.76 -32.30 -8.31
CA PRO A 9 30.23 -31.60 -9.48
C PRO A 9 30.67 -30.13 -9.54
N ARG A 10 31.04 -29.59 -10.71
CA ARG A 10 31.54 -28.20 -10.88
C ARG A 10 30.61 -27.15 -10.26
N TRP A 11 29.29 -27.35 -10.25
CA TRP A 11 28.36 -26.43 -9.59
C TRP A 11 28.57 -26.33 -8.06
N GLN A 12 29.12 -27.38 -7.43
CA GLN A 12 29.58 -27.36 -6.04
C GLN A 12 30.98 -26.73 -5.89
N LYS A 13 31.73 -26.57 -6.99
CA LYS A 13 32.99 -25.81 -7.06
C LYS A 13 32.76 -24.33 -7.43
N LEU A 14 31.58 -23.98 -7.98
CA LEU A 14 31.22 -22.59 -8.26
C LEU A 14 31.17 -21.81 -6.95
N THR A 15 31.98 -20.77 -6.88
CA THR A 15 32.05 -19.84 -5.77
C THR A 15 30.87 -18.89 -5.81
N LYS A 16 30.64 -18.17 -4.72
CA LYS A 16 29.61 -17.11 -4.69
C LYS A 16 29.83 -16.08 -5.80
N GLU A 17 31.07 -15.87 -6.23
CA GLU A 17 31.46 -14.99 -7.34
C GLU A 17 30.98 -15.52 -8.69
N ASP A 18 31.05 -16.83 -8.93
CA ASP A 18 30.52 -17.46 -10.14
C ASP A 18 28.98 -17.34 -10.25
N PHE A 19 28.29 -17.07 -9.13
CA PHE A 19 26.86 -16.83 -9.08
C PHE A 19 26.49 -15.34 -9.22
N VAL A 20 27.44 -14.44 -9.47
CA VAL A 20 27.17 -13.01 -9.63
C VAL A 20 27.64 -12.58 -11.02
N ASP A 21 26.71 -12.25 -11.91
CA ASP A 21 27.02 -11.70 -13.24
C ASP A 21 27.47 -10.22 -13.19
N THR A 22 27.83 -9.74 -12.00
CA THR A 22 28.22 -8.37 -11.70
C THR A 22 29.55 -8.39 -10.93
N ILE A 23 30.59 -7.77 -11.50
CA ILE A 23 31.83 -7.53 -10.76
C ILE A 23 31.49 -6.51 -9.67
N VAL A 24 31.51 -6.93 -8.40
CA VAL A 24 31.47 -6.03 -7.26
C VAL A 24 32.90 -5.66 -6.96
N SER A 25 33.32 -4.45 -7.34
CA SER A 25 34.50 -3.84 -6.74
C SER A 25 34.12 -3.38 -5.34
N ASP A 26 34.61 -4.07 -4.32
CA ASP A 26 34.60 -3.63 -2.93
C ASP A 26 35.60 -2.47 -2.77
N THR A 27 35.22 -1.31 -3.27
CA THR A 27 35.79 -0.02 -2.90
C THR A 27 34.61 0.93 -2.68
N ASP A 28 34.11 0.93 -1.45
CA ASP A 28 33.49 2.11 -0.87
C ASP A 28 34.56 3.22 -0.96
N ASP A 29 34.41 4.16 -1.88
CA ASP A 29 34.87 5.55 -1.82
C ASP A 29 34.53 6.26 -3.16
N GLU A 30 33.79 7.38 -3.05
CA GLU A 30 33.67 8.45 -4.05
C GLU A 30 33.15 8.06 -5.46
N ILE A 31 31.83 8.01 -5.65
CA ILE A 31 31.23 8.36 -6.95
C ILE A 31 30.63 9.75 -6.81
N ASP A 32 31.33 10.68 -7.43
CA ASP A 32 31.00 12.08 -7.62
C ASP A 32 29.53 12.30 -7.97
N GLN A 33 29.01 13.39 -7.43
CA GLN A 33 27.81 14.07 -7.90
C GLN A 33 28.03 14.48 -9.37
N VAL A 34 27.78 13.56 -10.31
CA VAL A 34 27.41 13.97 -11.65
C VAL A 34 25.93 14.29 -11.59
N GLU A 35 25.64 15.56 -11.29
CA GLU A 35 24.45 16.22 -11.80
C GLU A 35 24.42 15.99 -13.32
N GLN A 36 23.78 14.93 -13.79
CA GLN A 36 23.20 14.96 -15.12
C GLN A 36 21.96 15.83 -15.02
N THR A 37 22.22 17.13 -15.15
CA THR A 37 21.27 18.07 -15.73
C THR A 37 20.47 17.35 -16.80
N VAL A 38 19.16 17.22 -16.56
CA VAL A 38 18.15 17.02 -17.59
C VAL A 38 18.30 18.21 -18.53
N ALA A 39 19.21 18.09 -19.48
CA ALA A 39 19.38 19.02 -20.55
C ALA A 39 18.21 18.78 -21.50
N THR A 40 17.11 19.50 -21.25
CA THR A 40 16.04 19.77 -22.20
C THR A 40 16.54 20.68 -23.34
N SER A 41 17.69 20.35 -23.92
CA SER A 41 18.27 21.01 -25.09
C SER A 41 18.44 19.98 -26.23
N GLY A 42 17.38 19.82 -27.02
CA GLY A 42 17.45 19.48 -28.44
C GLY A 42 18.13 18.17 -28.87
N VAL A 43 17.98 17.06 -28.14
CA VAL A 43 18.35 15.74 -28.69
C VAL A 43 17.34 15.38 -29.78
N TYR A 44 17.79 15.30 -31.03
CA TYR A 44 16.97 14.82 -32.13
C TYR A 44 17.27 13.35 -32.41
N SER A 45 16.26 12.60 -32.84
CA SER A 45 16.42 11.25 -33.36
C SER A 45 16.08 11.23 -34.85
N GLN A 46 16.90 10.56 -35.65
CA GLN A 46 16.66 10.35 -37.07
C GLN A 46 16.66 8.85 -37.39
N SER A 47 15.68 8.38 -38.18
CA SER A 47 15.73 7.01 -38.70
C SER A 47 16.68 6.94 -39.90
N ILE A 48 17.42 5.85 -40.04
CA ILE A 48 18.24 5.61 -41.22
C ILE A 48 17.33 5.41 -42.44
N PRO A 49 17.55 6.09 -43.57
CA PRO A 49 16.76 5.86 -44.79
C PRO A 49 16.84 4.41 -45.27
N ASP A 50 15.71 3.83 -45.66
CA ASP A 50 15.66 2.49 -46.24
C ASP A 50 14.61 2.40 -47.36
N GLU A 51 14.95 3.01 -48.49
CA GLU A 51 14.10 3.14 -49.69
C GLU A 51 13.79 1.78 -50.35
N LYS A 52 14.58 0.75 -50.04
CA LYS A 52 14.34 -0.60 -50.56
C LYS A 52 13.05 -1.17 -49.97
N PHE A 53 12.81 -0.93 -48.68
CA PHE A 53 11.71 -1.53 -47.94
C PHE A 53 10.57 -0.54 -47.70
N TYR A 54 10.87 0.75 -47.53
CA TYR A 54 9.89 1.78 -47.23
C TYR A 54 9.91 2.90 -48.25
N TYR A 55 8.75 3.51 -48.50
CA TYR A 55 8.66 4.80 -49.18
C TYR A 55 7.73 5.72 -48.38
N ILE A 56 7.93 7.04 -48.49
CA ILE A 56 7.06 8.03 -47.84
C ILE A 56 5.98 8.44 -48.84
N ASN A 57 4.71 8.32 -48.46
CA ASN A 57 3.60 8.76 -49.28
C ASN A 57 3.39 10.29 -49.21
N ASP A 58 2.48 10.83 -50.02
CA ASP A 58 2.19 12.28 -50.09
C ASP A 58 1.71 12.88 -48.75
N VAL A 59 1.23 12.04 -47.82
CA VAL A 59 0.74 12.44 -46.48
C VAL A 59 1.85 12.36 -45.43
N GLY A 60 3.07 11.97 -45.81
CA GLY A 60 4.21 11.85 -44.91
C GLY A 60 4.26 10.54 -44.12
N GLU A 61 3.48 9.53 -44.50
CA GLU A 61 3.51 8.21 -43.85
C GLU A 61 4.51 7.28 -44.53
N SER A 62 5.30 6.56 -43.73
CA SER A 62 6.08 5.42 -44.18
C SER A 62 5.16 4.28 -44.62
N CYS A 63 5.34 3.77 -45.84
CA CYS A 63 4.52 2.75 -46.49
C CYS A 63 5.38 1.57 -46.97
N ALA A 64 4.82 0.37 -46.96
CA ALA A 64 5.48 -0.86 -47.38
C ALA A 64 5.69 -0.92 -48.89
N THR A 65 6.92 -1.14 -49.32
CA THR A 65 7.22 -1.61 -50.69
C THR A 65 6.86 -3.10 -50.84
N GLU A 66 6.88 -3.62 -52.08
CA GLU A 66 6.72 -5.06 -52.33
C GLU A 66 7.86 -5.90 -51.73
N GLU A 67 9.06 -5.34 -51.59
CA GLU A 67 10.17 -6.04 -50.92
C GLU A 67 9.94 -6.19 -49.42
N LEU A 68 9.29 -5.21 -48.77
CA LEU A 68 8.93 -5.32 -47.36
C LEU A 68 7.84 -6.38 -47.14
N LYS A 69 6.82 -6.44 -48.01
CA LYS A 69 5.81 -7.51 -47.95
C LYS A 69 6.42 -8.91 -48.08
N LYS A 70 7.40 -9.07 -48.97
CA LYS A 70 8.17 -10.33 -49.08
C LYS A 70 8.94 -10.64 -47.80
N LEU A 71 9.51 -9.62 -47.15
CA LEU A 71 10.21 -9.78 -45.87
C LEU A 71 9.25 -10.19 -44.74
N HIS A 72 8.06 -9.59 -44.67
CA HIS A 72 7.01 -9.97 -43.71
C HIS A 72 6.61 -11.44 -43.86
N GLU A 73 6.34 -11.87 -45.09
CA GLU A 73 5.99 -13.27 -45.39
C GLU A 73 7.13 -14.23 -45.01
N ARG A 74 8.38 -13.82 -45.30
CA ARG A 74 9.57 -14.58 -44.91
C ARG A 74 9.67 -14.72 -43.39
N PHE A 75 9.51 -13.62 -42.63
CA PHE A 75 9.56 -13.64 -41.16
C PHE A 75 8.47 -14.55 -40.58
N ARG A 76 7.24 -14.41 -41.08
CA ARG A 76 6.09 -15.22 -40.67
C ARG A 76 6.37 -16.71 -40.84
N ARG A 77 6.81 -17.11 -42.04
CA ARG A 77 7.08 -18.51 -42.38
C ARG A 77 8.29 -19.10 -41.65
N GLU A 78 9.41 -18.38 -41.62
CA GLU A 78 10.69 -18.91 -41.13
C GLU A 78 10.81 -18.88 -39.60
N VAL A 79 10.07 -17.98 -38.93
CA VAL A 79 10.13 -17.78 -37.47
C VAL A 79 8.79 -18.12 -36.82
N ILE A 80 7.74 -17.32 -37.04
CA ILE A 80 6.47 -17.43 -36.29
C ILE A 80 5.78 -18.78 -36.52
N GLU A 81 5.48 -19.13 -37.77
CA GLU A 81 4.80 -20.38 -38.13
C GLU A 81 5.62 -21.61 -37.75
N LYS A 82 6.96 -21.51 -37.83
CA LYS A 82 7.86 -22.57 -37.40
C LYS A 82 7.77 -22.82 -35.90
N ILE A 83 7.82 -21.76 -35.08
CA ILE A 83 7.66 -21.86 -33.62
C ILE A 83 6.27 -22.43 -33.28
N ALA A 84 5.22 -21.92 -33.93
CA ALA A 84 3.85 -22.38 -33.70
C ALA A 84 3.70 -23.88 -33.99
N LYS A 85 4.22 -24.35 -35.14
CA LYS A 85 4.19 -25.77 -35.52
C LYS A 85 4.98 -26.66 -34.55
N GLU A 86 6.09 -26.18 -34.01
CA GLU A 86 6.83 -26.91 -32.98
C GLU A 86 6.08 -26.95 -31.65
N LYS A 87 5.41 -25.86 -31.25
CA LYS A 87 4.54 -25.81 -30.06
C LYS A 87 3.33 -26.74 -30.17
N GLU A 88 2.77 -26.94 -31.36
CA GLU A 88 1.68 -27.91 -31.60
C GLU A 88 2.07 -29.36 -31.24
N ASN A 89 3.36 -29.71 -31.25
CA ASN A 89 3.83 -31.04 -30.85
C ASN A 89 3.88 -31.22 -29.32
N GLN A 90 3.65 -30.16 -28.54
CA GLN A 90 3.63 -30.27 -27.09
C GLN A 90 2.37 -31.04 -26.65
N PRO A 91 2.51 -32.13 -25.88
CA PRO A 91 1.35 -32.89 -25.40
C PRO A 91 0.44 -32.04 -24.52
N GLU A 92 -0.87 -32.11 -24.80
CA GLU A 92 -1.88 -31.45 -23.98
C GLU A 92 -1.97 -32.07 -22.59
N SER A 93 -2.18 -31.23 -21.58
CA SER A 93 -2.42 -31.63 -20.21
C SER A 93 -3.50 -30.75 -19.62
N ASN A 94 -4.70 -31.28 -19.43
CA ASN A 94 -5.82 -30.49 -18.93
C ASN A 94 -5.62 -30.09 -17.46
N PRO A 95 -5.90 -28.83 -17.07
CA PRO A 95 -5.92 -28.41 -15.69
C PRO A 95 -6.96 -29.19 -14.87
N PRO A 96 -6.78 -29.34 -13.55
CA PRO A 96 -7.73 -30.02 -12.69
C PRO A 96 -9.08 -29.28 -12.68
N ASP A 97 -10.17 -30.04 -12.64
CA ASP A 97 -11.52 -29.47 -12.56
C ASP A 97 -11.62 -28.43 -11.44
N ILE A 98 -12.14 -27.26 -11.80
CA ILE A 98 -12.51 -26.24 -10.84
C ILE A 98 -13.71 -26.79 -10.08
N LEU A 99 -13.51 -27.22 -8.84
CA LEU A 99 -14.61 -27.45 -7.92
C LEU A 99 -15.44 -26.17 -7.90
N THR A 100 -16.67 -26.20 -8.41
CA THR A 100 -17.59 -25.06 -8.42
C THR A 100 -17.68 -24.51 -6.99
N PHE A 101 -17.06 -23.35 -6.79
CA PHE A 101 -16.99 -22.73 -5.47
C PHE A 101 -18.34 -22.17 -5.01
N HIS A 102 -19.36 -22.18 -5.88
CA HIS A 102 -20.66 -21.54 -5.64
C HIS A 102 -21.90 -22.47 -5.69
N ASP A 103 -21.76 -23.79 -5.65
CA ASP A 103 -22.94 -24.68 -5.71
C ASP A 103 -23.87 -24.61 -4.49
N ASN A 104 -23.55 -23.81 -3.45
CA ASN A 104 -24.35 -23.65 -2.24
C ASN A 104 -24.44 -22.20 -1.71
N CYS A 105 -24.24 -21.17 -2.54
CA CYS A 105 -24.47 -19.80 -2.08
C CYS A 105 -25.97 -19.59 -1.82
N LYS A 106 -26.36 -19.38 -0.55
CA LYS A 106 -27.72 -18.98 -0.15
C LYS A 106 -28.11 -17.56 -0.62
N CYS A 107 -27.35 -16.96 -1.54
CA CYS A 107 -27.50 -15.58 -2.01
C CYS A 107 -28.51 -15.38 -3.15
N GLY A 108 -29.31 -16.40 -3.52
CA GLY A 108 -30.52 -16.18 -4.32
C GLY A 108 -30.34 -15.69 -5.76
N HIS A 109 -29.13 -15.66 -6.32
CA HIS A 109 -28.91 -15.27 -7.71
C HIS A 109 -29.32 -16.38 -8.69
N HIS A 110 -30.63 -16.58 -8.82
CA HIS A 110 -31.20 -16.95 -10.10
C HIS A 110 -31.06 -15.76 -11.06
N SER A 111 -30.67 -16.07 -12.28
CA SER A 111 -30.71 -15.21 -13.47
C SER A 111 -31.82 -14.17 -13.44
N ASP A 112 -31.45 -12.93 -13.75
CA ASP A 112 -32.20 -11.84 -14.37
C ASP A 112 -33.74 -11.87 -14.30
N THR A 113 -34.29 -10.69 -13.99
CA THR A 113 -35.68 -10.21 -14.13
C THR A 113 -36.53 -10.16 -12.86
N GLU A 114 -36.87 -8.90 -12.53
CA GLU A 114 -38.06 -8.43 -11.84
C GLU A 114 -38.09 -8.30 -10.29
N THR A 115 -38.36 -7.03 -9.92
CA THR A 115 -39.18 -6.49 -8.83
C THR A 115 -38.63 -6.31 -7.41
N GLU A 116 -38.71 -5.03 -7.03
CA GLU A 116 -38.61 -4.44 -5.70
C GLU A 116 -39.54 -5.11 -4.69
N SER A 117 -39.03 -5.43 -3.50
CA SER A 117 -39.74 -5.17 -2.24
C SER A 117 -38.81 -5.42 -1.04
N GLU A 118 -38.79 -4.43 -0.16
CA GLU A 118 -38.10 -4.41 1.12
C GLU A 118 -38.76 -5.37 2.11
N SER A 119 -37.96 -6.17 2.81
CA SER A 119 -38.29 -6.58 4.18
C SER A 119 -37.01 -6.91 4.93
N CYS A 120 -36.77 -6.13 5.99
CA CYS A 120 -35.78 -6.40 7.02
C CYS A 120 -36.08 -7.74 7.67
N ASP A 121 -35.09 -8.61 7.79
CA ASP A 121 -35.04 -9.57 8.87
C ASP A 121 -33.63 -9.61 9.47
N SER A 122 -33.63 -9.33 10.77
CA SER A 122 -32.58 -9.54 11.74
C SER A 122 -32.17 -11.00 11.78
N ASP A 123 -30.87 -11.31 11.67
CA ASP A 123 -30.36 -12.59 12.15
C ASP A 123 -29.02 -12.42 12.84
N GLU A 124 -29.05 -12.81 14.11
CA GLU A 124 -27.96 -12.91 15.06
C GLU A 124 -26.92 -13.92 14.59
N CYS A 125 -25.66 -13.50 14.42
CA CYS A 125 -24.56 -14.44 14.21
C CYS A 125 -23.99 -14.84 15.58
N ILE A 126 -24.44 -15.99 16.06
CA ILE A 126 -23.87 -16.75 17.16
C ILE A 126 -22.47 -17.24 16.77
N ASP A 127 -21.54 -16.97 17.68
CA ASP A 127 -20.12 -17.32 17.70
C ASP A 127 -19.98 -18.84 17.99
N ASP A 128 -19.61 -19.65 16.99
CA ASP A 128 -19.26 -21.06 17.18
C ASP A 128 -17.74 -21.25 17.08
N SER A 129 -17.10 -21.03 18.23
CA SER A 129 -15.80 -21.59 18.57
C SER A 129 -15.97 -23.06 18.95
N ASP A 130 -15.40 -24.00 18.17
CA ASP A 130 -14.83 -25.25 18.68
C ASP A 130 -14.39 -26.17 17.51
N GLU A 131 -13.09 -26.35 17.31
CA GLU A 131 -12.59 -27.65 16.83
C GLU A 131 -11.32 -28.04 17.58
N ARG A 132 -11.54 -28.94 18.54
CA ARG A 132 -10.52 -29.71 19.25
C ARG A 132 -9.70 -30.56 18.28
N SER A 133 -8.39 -30.52 18.48
CA SER A 133 -7.39 -31.39 17.88
C SER A 133 -7.66 -32.87 18.16
N GLY A 134 -7.93 -33.66 17.13
CA GLY A 134 -7.86 -35.12 17.13
C GLY A 134 -6.75 -35.58 16.19
N SER A 135 -5.64 -36.07 16.76
CA SER A 135 -4.54 -36.73 16.05
C SER A 135 -4.94 -38.15 15.65
N VAL A 136 -4.88 -38.48 14.36
CA VAL A 136 -4.84 -39.89 13.92
C VAL A 136 -3.77 -40.03 12.83
N SER A 137 -2.75 -40.81 13.17
CA SER A 137 -1.72 -41.38 12.32
C SER A 137 -2.30 -42.52 11.47
N VAL A 138 -2.02 -42.59 10.17
CA VAL A 138 -1.98 -43.88 9.47
C VAL A 138 -1.00 -43.80 8.28
N ASP A 139 -0.16 -44.83 8.22
CA ASP A 139 0.89 -45.15 7.26
C ASP A 139 0.46 -45.27 5.79
N GLU A 140 1.46 -45.13 4.93
CA GLU A 140 1.48 -45.46 3.51
C GLU A 140 1.16 -46.95 3.29
N GLN A 141 0.23 -47.24 2.37
CA GLN A 141 0.32 -48.42 1.50
C GLN A 141 -0.52 -48.22 0.23
N LEU A 142 0.15 -48.43 -0.90
CA LEU A 142 -0.38 -48.44 -2.26
C LEU A 142 -1.53 -49.44 -2.40
N THR A 143 -2.67 -49.03 -2.94
CA THR A 143 -3.43 -49.82 -3.92
C THR A 143 -4.30 -48.93 -4.81
N ASP A 144 -4.22 -49.25 -6.09
CA ASP A 144 -5.00 -48.75 -7.22
C ASP A 144 -6.49 -49.08 -7.02
N ASN A 145 -7.35 -48.06 -6.95
CA ASN A 145 -8.80 -48.23 -7.17
C ASN A 145 -9.48 -46.89 -7.47
N LYS A 146 -10.05 -46.83 -8.68
CA LYS A 146 -11.02 -45.84 -9.14
C LYS A 146 -12.20 -45.81 -8.15
N ASP A 147 -12.37 -44.75 -7.35
CA ASP A 147 -13.65 -44.58 -6.66
C ASP A 147 -14.03 -43.15 -6.25
N LYS A 148 -15.34 -42.95 -6.35
CA LYS A 148 -16.13 -41.74 -6.09
C LYS A 148 -15.82 -41.16 -4.71
N ILE A 149 -15.30 -39.93 -4.66
CA ILE A 149 -15.16 -39.16 -3.41
C ILE A 149 -16.57 -38.80 -2.92
N THR A 150 -16.96 -39.44 -1.82
CA THR A 150 -18.10 -39.11 -0.98
C THR A 150 -18.00 -37.65 -0.50
N ARG A 151 -19.07 -36.87 -0.68
CA ARG A 151 -19.17 -35.44 -0.30
C ARG A 151 -19.05 -35.24 1.21
N VAL A 152 -17.82 -35.19 1.74
CA VAL A 152 -17.54 -34.64 3.08
C VAL A 152 -17.44 -33.11 2.94
N LYS A 153 -18.16 -32.35 3.79
CA LYS A 153 -18.13 -30.88 3.81
C LYS A 153 -16.74 -30.35 4.18
N MET A 154 -15.86 -30.20 3.19
CA MET A 154 -14.58 -29.51 3.36
C MET A 154 -14.79 -27.99 3.38
N SER A 155 -14.12 -27.28 4.29
CA SER A 155 -14.02 -25.80 4.27
C SER A 155 -13.43 -25.30 2.95
N GLU A 156 -13.87 -24.14 2.46
CA GLU A 156 -13.40 -23.55 1.18
C GLU A 156 -11.88 -23.45 1.08
N SER A 157 -11.20 -23.00 2.15
CA SER A 157 -9.73 -22.94 2.21
C SER A 157 -9.04 -24.29 1.96
N LYS A 158 -9.59 -25.40 2.49
CA LYS A 158 -9.08 -26.76 2.24
C LYS A 158 -9.31 -27.18 0.79
N LYS A 159 -10.44 -26.79 0.18
CA LYS A 159 -10.70 -27.05 -1.25
C LYS A 159 -9.70 -26.31 -2.12
N HIS A 160 -9.44 -25.04 -1.84
CA HIS A 160 -8.44 -24.20 -2.52
C HIS A 160 -7.05 -24.83 -2.47
N SER A 161 -6.58 -25.20 -1.28
CA SER A 161 -5.26 -25.82 -1.11
C SER A 161 -5.14 -27.16 -1.85
N THR A 162 -6.21 -27.93 -1.92
CA THR A 162 -6.21 -29.23 -2.63
C THR A 162 -6.09 -29.05 -4.14
N VAL A 163 -6.87 -28.13 -4.73
CA VAL A 163 -6.77 -27.80 -6.16
C VAL A 163 -5.39 -27.25 -6.50
N ALA A 164 -4.87 -26.34 -5.67
CA ALA A 164 -3.54 -25.76 -5.86
C ALA A 164 -2.43 -26.82 -5.87
N LYS A 165 -2.45 -27.76 -4.92
CA LYS A 165 -1.48 -28.87 -4.88
C LYS A 165 -1.54 -29.74 -6.13
N ARG A 166 -2.75 -30.07 -6.60
CA ARG A 166 -2.94 -30.87 -7.82
C ARG A 166 -2.39 -30.15 -9.05
N GLU A 167 -2.65 -28.85 -9.15
CA GLU A 167 -2.15 -28.05 -10.28
C GLU A 167 -0.61 -27.97 -10.29
N VAL A 168 -0.01 -27.72 -9.13
CA VAL A 168 1.46 -27.71 -9.00
C VAL A 168 2.05 -29.05 -9.46
N ILE A 169 1.47 -30.17 -9.01
CA ILE A 169 1.93 -31.51 -9.40
C ILE A 169 1.77 -31.73 -10.92
N ARG A 170 0.64 -31.31 -11.51
CA ARG A 170 0.38 -31.41 -12.94
C ARG A 170 1.45 -30.66 -13.74
N LYS A 171 1.72 -29.39 -13.42
CA LYS A 171 2.71 -28.59 -14.13
C LYS A 171 4.11 -29.19 -14.01
N ARG A 172 4.52 -29.61 -12.81
CA ARG A 172 5.85 -30.22 -12.57
C ARG A 172 6.07 -31.53 -13.33
N ASN A 173 5.00 -32.28 -13.58
CA ASN A 173 5.03 -33.56 -14.28
C ASN A 173 4.56 -33.45 -15.74
N HIS A 174 4.43 -32.24 -16.28
CA HIS A 174 3.97 -32.02 -17.65
C HIS A 174 4.96 -32.70 -18.64
N PRO A 175 4.51 -33.47 -19.63
CA PRO A 175 5.44 -34.28 -20.44
C PRO A 175 6.41 -33.43 -21.29
N ALA A 176 5.99 -32.23 -21.69
CA ALA A 176 6.84 -31.25 -22.38
C ALA A 176 7.74 -30.41 -21.45
N ILE A 177 7.69 -30.59 -20.12
CA ILE A 177 8.42 -29.72 -19.20
C ILE A 177 9.92 -29.81 -19.44
N LEU A 178 10.59 -28.66 -19.50
CA LEU A 178 12.04 -28.61 -19.66
C LEU A 178 12.75 -29.12 -18.40
N HIS A 179 12.26 -28.72 -17.22
CA HIS A 179 12.74 -29.19 -15.92
C HIS A 179 11.67 -28.98 -14.85
N SER A 180 11.49 -29.94 -13.93
CA SER A 180 10.41 -29.95 -12.93
C SER A 180 10.35 -28.75 -11.98
N ASP A 181 11.41 -27.94 -11.91
CA ASP A 181 11.51 -26.75 -11.06
C ASP A 181 11.41 -25.42 -11.83
N VAL A 182 11.36 -25.47 -13.17
CA VAL A 182 11.12 -24.30 -14.03
C VAL A 182 9.63 -24.23 -14.32
N CYS A 183 9.02 -23.08 -14.01
CA CYS A 183 7.60 -22.87 -14.29
C CYS A 183 7.41 -22.26 -15.68
N PHE A 184 6.30 -22.61 -16.31
CA PHE A 184 5.90 -22.14 -17.63
C PHE A 184 4.52 -21.49 -17.57
N ASN A 185 4.23 -20.68 -18.59
CA ASN A 185 2.97 -19.95 -18.66
C ASN A 185 1.91 -20.76 -19.42
N GLU A 186 0.65 -20.57 -19.03
CA GLU A 186 -0.51 -21.23 -19.65
C GLU A 186 -1.69 -20.27 -19.57
N ILE A 187 -2.49 -20.23 -20.63
CA ILE A 187 -3.64 -19.32 -20.78
C ILE A 187 -4.61 -19.51 -19.62
N GLY A 188 -4.96 -18.42 -18.92
CA GLY A 188 -5.93 -18.38 -17.82
C GLY A 188 -5.52 -19.13 -16.56
N GLN A 189 -4.27 -19.59 -16.45
CA GLN A 189 -3.74 -20.33 -15.31
C GLN A 189 -2.58 -19.57 -14.64
N MET A 190 -2.61 -19.55 -13.31
CA MET A 190 -1.48 -19.23 -12.44
C MET A 190 -0.66 -20.51 -12.16
N ASN A 191 0.41 -20.40 -11.36
CA ASN A 191 1.22 -21.55 -10.98
C ASN A 191 0.47 -22.52 -10.03
N ASP A 192 -0.59 -22.07 -9.35
CA ASP A 192 -1.35 -22.80 -8.33
C ASP A 192 -2.86 -22.89 -8.61
N GLY A 193 -3.27 -22.72 -9.86
CA GLY A 193 -4.62 -22.96 -10.33
C GLY A 193 -5.11 -21.86 -11.28
N PRO A 194 -6.43 -21.72 -11.47
CA PRO A 194 -6.98 -20.71 -12.36
C PRO A 194 -6.70 -19.29 -11.85
N GLU A 195 -6.49 -18.35 -12.79
CA GLU A 195 -6.25 -16.93 -12.50
C GLU A 195 -7.40 -16.30 -11.71
N CYS A 196 -8.64 -16.62 -12.07
CA CYS A 196 -9.82 -16.07 -11.42
C CYS A 196 -10.84 -17.13 -11.01
N ARG A 197 -11.23 -17.07 -9.73
CA ARG A 197 -12.22 -17.94 -9.07
C ARG A 197 -13.58 -17.26 -8.84
N CYS A 198 -13.76 -16.01 -9.29
CA CYS A 198 -15.01 -15.28 -9.16
C CYS A 198 -16.14 -15.91 -9.99
N SER A 199 -17.38 -15.56 -9.65
CA SER A 199 -18.54 -15.90 -10.46
C SER A 199 -18.41 -15.33 -11.88
N TRP A 200 -19.12 -15.93 -12.84
CA TRP A 200 -19.07 -15.48 -14.23
C TRP A 200 -19.54 -14.01 -14.38
N ALA A 201 -20.56 -13.59 -13.63
CA ALA A 201 -21.02 -12.21 -13.60
C ALA A 201 -19.92 -11.25 -13.10
N ALA A 202 -19.21 -11.63 -12.03
CA ALA A 202 -18.10 -10.83 -11.51
C ALA A 202 -16.93 -10.72 -12.49
N LYS A 203 -16.64 -11.79 -13.26
CA LYS A 203 -15.58 -11.80 -14.30
C LYS A 203 -15.81 -10.80 -15.44
N LYS A 204 -17.06 -10.36 -15.63
CA LYS A 204 -17.44 -9.38 -16.65
C LYS A 204 -17.34 -7.92 -16.20
N SER A 205 -16.91 -7.66 -14.96
CA SER A 205 -16.85 -6.31 -14.40
C SER A 205 -15.53 -5.99 -13.70
N GLY A 206 -15.18 -4.72 -13.77
CA GLY A 206 -14.09 -4.08 -13.05
C GLY A 206 -12.70 -4.29 -13.64
N LEU A 207 -11.81 -3.33 -13.33
CA LEU A 207 -10.38 -3.37 -13.64
C LEU A 207 -9.72 -4.68 -13.24
N ARG A 208 -10.26 -5.26 -12.19
CA ARG A 208 -9.83 -6.49 -11.57
C ARG A 208 -9.74 -7.65 -12.61
N HIS A 209 -10.63 -7.69 -13.61
CA HIS A 209 -10.60 -8.69 -14.69
C HIS A 209 -10.01 -8.16 -16.01
N ASN A 210 -9.24 -7.07 -15.95
CA ASN A 210 -8.75 -6.30 -17.09
C ASN A 210 -9.88 -5.71 -17.96
N LYS A 211 -11.01 -5.34 -17.34
CA LYS A 211 -12.06 -4.54 -17.98
C LYS A 211 -11.92 -3.09 -17.53
N TYR A 212 -11.45 -2.22 -18.41
CA TYR A 212 -11.34 -0.80 -18.13
C TYR A 212 -12.58 -0.09 -18.67
N ALA A 213 -13.20 0.75 -17.85
CA ALA A 213 -14.37 1.52 -18.29
C ALA A 213 -13.99 2.49 -19.43
N GLY A 214 -14.87 2.59 -20.43
CA GLY A 214 -14.71 3.41 -21.63
C GLY A 214 -13.85 2.81 -22.75
N GLU A 215 -13.30 1.61 -22.56
CA GLU A 215 -12.64 0.90 -23.66
C GLU A 215 -13.66 0.46 -24.72
N THR A 216 -13.44 0.90 -25.96
CA THR A 216 -14.21 0.52 -27.14
C THR A 216 -13.29 -0.10 -28.20
N VAL A 217 -13.88 -0.75 -29.21
CA VAL A 217 -13.14 -1.31 -30.33
C VAL A 217 -12.49 -0.18 -31.11
N ILE A 218 -11.17 -0.23 -31.26
CA ILE A 218 -10.39 0.73 -32.05
C ILE A 218 -10.43 0.29 -33.52
N GLU A 219 -10.75 1.21 -34.43
CA GLU A 219 -10.72 0.95 -35.87
C GLU A 219 -9.32 0.48 -36.31
N LYS A 220 -9.26 -0.57 -37.15
CA LYS A 220 -8.00 -1.16 -37.60
C LYS A 220 -7.14 -0.16 -38.38
N CYS A 221 -5.85 -0.14 -38.08
CA CYS A 221 -4.85 0.53 -38.91
C CYS A 221 -4.68 -0.16 -40.27
N ASN A 222 -4.18 0.58 -41.26
CA ASN A 222 -3.66 -0.01 -42.47
C ASN A 222 -2.30 -0.66 -42.16
N LEU A 223 -2.22 -1.99 -42.18
CA LEU A 223 -1.02 -2.76 -41.86
C LEU A 223 0.21 -2.36 -42.71
N SER A 224 -0.01 -1.97 -43.96
CA SER A 224 1.06 -1.56 -44.89
C SER A 224 1.49 -0.10 -44.75
N SER A 225 0.95 0.67 -43.80
CA SER A 225 1.34 2.06 -43.50
C SER A 225 1.78 2.20 -42.04
N SER A 226 2.58 3.22 -41.75
CA SER A 226 2.88 3.69 -40.39
C SER A 226 1.68 4.33 -39.68
N ASN A 227 0.64 4.76 -40.41
CA ASN A 227 -0.56 5.40 -39.85
C ASN A 227 -0.24 6.63 -38.96
N SER A 228 0.79 7.41 -39.30
CA SER A 228 1.34 8.47 -38.45
C SER A 228 0.33 9.57 -38.09
N HIS A 229 -0.71 9.79 -38.90
CA HIS A 229 -1.77 10.78 -38.64
C HIS A 229 -2.71 10.43 -37.48
N ARG A 230 -2.78 9.16 -37.06
CA ARG A 230 -3.71 8.67 -36.02
C ARG A 230 -3.00 8.01 -34.83
N LEU A 231 -1.68 8.07 -34.79
CA LEU A 231 -0.86 7.47 -33.74
C LEU A 231 -0.05 8.55 -33.02
N TRP A 232 -0.04 8.49 -31.69
CA TRP A 232 0.78 9.35 -30.84
C TRP A 232 1.99 8.58 -30.34
N HIS A 233 3.17 9.11 -30.62
CA HIS A 233 4.45 8.45 -30.35
C HIS A 233 5.06 8.91 -29.03
N TYR A 234 5.44 7.95 -28.20
CA TYR A 234 6.18 8.17 -26.96
C TYR A 234 7.32 7.16 -26.82
N ILE A 235 8.36 7.53 -26.09
CA ILE A 235 9.42 6.61 -25.66
C ILE A 235 9.22 6.26 -24.20
N LEU A 236 9.35 4.98 -23.89
CA LEU A 236 9.43 4.51 -22.53
C LEU A 236 10.85 4.70 -21.98
N TYR A 237 11.07 5.80 -21.28
CA TYR A 237 12.33 6.07 -20.59
C TYR A 237 12.36 5.34 -19.24
N THR A 238 13.50 4.71 -18.93
CA THR A 238 13.71 3.97 -17.68
C THR A 238 15.04 4.37 -17.04
N GLU A 239 15.01 4.69 -15.75
CA GLU A 239 16.19 5.09 -14.97
C GLU A 239 16.29 4.27 -13.67
N PRO A 240 17.41 3.52 -13.45
CA PRO A 240 18.50 3.31 -14.39
C PRO A 240 18.05 2.51 -15.62
N ASN A 241 18.72 2.69 -16.76
CA ASN A 241 18.43 1.87 -17.94
C ASN A 241 18.80 0.39 -17.63
N PRO A 242 17.93 -0.59 -17.92
CA PRO A 242 18.21 -2.01 -17.79
C PRO A 242 19.58 -2.45 -18.32
N ASN A 243 20.08 -1.80 -19.37
CA ASN A 243 21.38 -2.07 -19.98
C ASN A 243 22.56 -1.89 -19.02
N ILE A 244 22.45 -1.01 -18.03
CA ILE A 244 23.51 -0.75 -17.05
C ILE A 244 23.71 -1.97 -16.13
N VAL A 245 22.65 -2.76 -15.93
CA VAL A 245 22.63 -3.89 -15.01
C VAL A 245 23.11 -5.19 -15.69
N VAL A 246 22.99 -5.28 -17.02
CA VAL A 246 23.37 -6.48 -17.78
C VAL A 246 24.84 -6.43 -18.22
N ARG A 247 25.49 -7.59 -18.19
CA ARG A 247 26.85 -7.75 -18.75
C ARG A 247 26.87 -7.63 -20.28
N ARG A 248 25.77 -8.02 -20.94
CA ARG A 248 25.58 -7.96 -22.39
C ARG A 248 24.16 -7.51 -22.69
N SER A 249 24.06 -6.59 -23.64
CA SER A 249 22.80 -6.11 -24.21
C SER A 249 22.62 -6.64 -25.62
N THR A 250 21.39 -6.59 -26.11
CA THR A 250 21.06 -6.89 -27.50
C THR A 250 21.61 -5.79 -28.39
N LYS A 251 22.47 -6.17 -29.36
CA LYS A 251 23.12 -5.25 -30.29
C LYS A 251 22.99 -5.73 -31.72
N ILE A 252 22.84 -4.80 -32.66
CA ILE A 252 22.78 -5.09 -34.09
C ILE A 252 23.92 -4.35 -34.78
N ASN A 253 24.77 -5.09 -35.48
CA ASN A 253 25.82 -4.49 -36.32
C ASN A 253 25.26 -4.20 -37.70
N TYR A 254 25.32 -2.94 -38.12
CA TYR A 254 24.83 -2.50 -39.42
C TYR A 254 25.73 -1.39 -39.97
N HIS A 255 26.28 -1.57 -41.17
CA HIS A 255 27.18 -0.63 -41.84
C HIS A 255 28.35 -0.15 -40.94
N ASP A 256 29.10 -1.10 -40.37
CA ASP A 256 30.24 -0.86 -39.47
C ASP A 256 29.92 -0.08 -38.17
N ARG A 257 28.64 0.08 -37.84
CA ARG A 257 28.16 0.67 -36.59
C ARG A 257 27.41 -0.36 -35.76
N THR A 258 27.54 -0.27 -34.44
CA THR A 258 26.83 -1.13 -33.49
C THR A 258 25.69 -0.36 -32.85
N TYR A 259 24.47 -0.78 -33.13
CA TYR A 259 23.25 -0.20 -32.56
C TYR A 259 22.84 -1.00 -31.33
N GLU A 260 22.62 -0.32 -30.21
CA GLU A 260 22.25 -0.95 -28.95
C GLU A 260 20.76 -0.75 -28.66
N LEU A 261 20.12 -1.74 -28.04
CA LEU A 261 18.73 -1.62 -27.61
C LEU A 261 18.59 -0.54 -26.52
N GLU A 262 17.90 0.55 -26.79
CA GLU A 262 17.64 1.60 -25.80
C GLU A 262 16.40 1.32 -24.93
N GLY A 263 15.41 0.65 -25.52
CA GLY A 263 14.08 0.43 -24.97
C GLY A 263 13.03 0.32 -26.09
N PHE A 264 11.82 0.83 -25.84
CA PHE A 264 10.70 0.79 -26.79
C PHE A 264 10.17 2.19 -27.13
N SER A 265 9.92 2.41 -28.41
CA SER A 265 8.92 3.38 -28.87
C SER A 265 7.54 2.77 -28.73
N VAL A 266 6.56 3.54 -28.31
CA VAL A 266 5.17 3.13 -28.10
C VAL A 266 4.26 4.08 -28.85
N PHE A 267 3.29 3.52 -29.57
CA PHE A 267 2.34 4.25 -30.40
C PHE A 267 0.93 3.97 -29.89
N PHE A 268 0.27 4.99 -29.36
CA PHE A 268 -1.11 4.90 -28.89
C PHE A 268 -2.09 5.45 -29.95
N HIS A 269 -3.33 4.95 -29.97
CA HIS A 269 -4.42 5.48 -30.81
C HIS A 269 -5.14 6.70 -30.20
N LYS A 270 -4.63 7.20 -29.08
CA LYS A 270 -5.09 8.40 -28.39
C LYS A 270 -3.91 9.01 -27.64
N SER A 271 -3.87 10.33 -27.52
CA SER A 271 -2.85 10.99 -26.70
C SER A 271 -2.96 10.61 -25.22
N LEU A 272 -1.85 10.71 -24.52
CA LEU A 272 -1.86 10.64 -23.06
C LEU A 272 -2.66 11.82 -22.48
N PRO A 273 -3.39 11.62 -21.36
CA PRO A 273 -4.10 12.72 -20.69
C PRO A 273 -3.14 13.87 -20.32
N LEU A 274 -3.62 15.12 -20.38
CA LEU A 274 -2.80 16.31 -20.10
C LEU A 274 -2.11 16.26 -18.72
N ASN A 275 -2.82 15.77 -17.70
CA ASN A 275 -2.32 15.60 -16.32
C ASN A 275 -1.86 14.16 -16.05
N PHE A 276 -1.30 13.45 -17.05
CA PHE A 276 -0.82 12.08 -16.87
C PHE A 276 0.28 12.01 -15.78
N PRO A 277 0.11 11.15 -14.75
CA PRO A 277 1.08 11.06 -13.67
C PRO A 277 2.37 10.36 -14.14
N GLN A 278 3.39 11.15 -14.48
CA GLN A 278 4.70 10.67 -14.94
C GLN A 278 5.54 10.03 -13.82
N THR A 279 5.32 10.41 -12.57
CA THR A 279 6.16 9.98 -11.44
C THR A 279 5.32 9.43 -10.27
N PRO A 280 5.61 8.22 -9.78
CA PRO A 280 6.26 7.17 -10.52
C PRO A 280 5.32 6.00 -10.75
N LEU A 281 5.24 5.60 -12.01
CA LEU A 281 5.00 4.22 -12.41
C LEU A 281 5.89 3.23 -11.58
N SER A 282 7.01 3.71 -11.01
CA SER A 282 7.86 3.01 -10.01
C SER A 282 7.18 2.64 -8.69
N LYS A 283 5.94 3.08 -8.40
CA LYS A 283 5.17 2.59 -7.24
C LYS A 283 5.12 1.07 -7.20
N TRP A 284 5.24 0.43 -8.36
CA TRP A 284 5.15 -1.00 -8.56
C TRP A 284 6.50 -1.69 -8.81
N THR A 285 7.48 -0.94 -9.28
CA THR A 285 8.87 -1.36 -9.50
C THR A 285 9.78 -0.41 -8.75
N SER A 286 10.14 -0.74 -7.50
CA SER A 286 10.92 0.13 -6.60
C SER A 286 12.28 0.58 -7.15
N GLU A 287 12.71 -0.02 -8.26
CA GLU A 287 14.04 0.14 -8.84
C GLU A 287 14.09 1.05 -10.06
N TYR A 288 12.97 1.25 -10.77
CA TYR A 288 12.96 1.95 -12.05
C TYR A 288 12.06 3.16 -12.01
N ASN A 289 12.60 4.34 -12.26
CA ASN A 289 11.80 5.51 -12.62
C ASN A 289 11.41 5.39 -14.10
N ILE A 290 10.12 5.22 -14.36
CA ILE A 290 9.58 5.00 -15.71
C ILE A 290 8.82 6.25 -16.11
N LYS A 291 9.08 6.78 -17.31
CA LYS A 291 8.41 7.97 -17.85
C LYS A 291 8.11 7.80 -19.33
N PHE A 292 7.00 8.35 -19.79
CA PHE A 292 6.72 8.49 -21.22
C PHE A 292 7.20 9.86 -21.69
N MET A 293 8.10 9.88 -22.66
CA MET A 293 8.58 11.11 -23.30
C MET A 293 8.01 11.19 -24.71
N GLU A 294 7.32 12.28 -25.03
CA GLU A 294 6.83 12.53 -26.38
C GLU A 294 8.01 12.89 -27.29
N GLU A 295 8.10 12.22 -28.45
CA GLU A 295 9.13 12.47 -29.46
C GLU A 295 8.49 12.52 -30.86
N ASN A 296 9.19 13.13 -31.81
CA ASN A 296 8.76 13.10 -33.22
C ASN A 296 8.60 11.66 -33.72
N MET A 297 7.62 11.44 -34.59
CA MET A 297 7.34 10.14 -35.18
C MET A 297 8.59 9.62 -35.93
N PRO A 298 9.14 8.44 -35.58
CA PRO A 298 10.22 7.84 -36.37
C PRO A 298 9.70 7.46 -37.76
N THR A 299 10.58 7.44 -38.75
CA THR A 299 10.25 6.93 -40.10
C THR A 299 10.72 5.49 -40.26
N ASN A 300 10.33 4.83 -41.37
CA ASN A 300 10.79 3.50 -41.81
C ASN A 300 10.34 2.33 -40.91
N PHE A 301 9.04 2.35 -40.60
CA PHE A 301 8.29 1.23 -40.06
C PHE A 301 6.88 1.21 -40.69
N THR A 302 6.19 0.09 -40.62
CA THR A 302 4.73 -0.05 -40.83
C THR A 302 4.08 -0.73 -39.64
N VAL A 303 2.75 -0.65 -39.52
CA VAL A 303 2.03 -1.33 -38.43
C VAL A 303 2.23 -2.85 -38.48
N GLU A 304 2.31 -3.45 -39.68
CA GLU A 304 2.63 -4.88 -39.82
C GLU A 304 4.00 -5.26 -39.25
N ASP A 305 5.01 -4.39 -39.37
CA ASP A 305 6.31 -4.62 -38.73
C ASP A 305 6.15 -4.81 -37.21
N LEU A 306 5.36 -3.92 -36.61
CA LEU A 306 5.18 -3.84 -35.17
C LEU A 306 4.34 -5.00 -34.64
N GLU A 307 3.29 -5.41 -35.37
CA GLU A 307 2.44 -6.55 -34.98
C GLU A 307 3.20 -7.88 -35.05
N LEU A 308 3.99 -8.11 -36.11
CA LEU A 308 4.81 -9.29 -36.24
C LEU A 308 5.88 -9.36 -35.14
N PHE A 309 6.56 -8.24 -34.88
CA PHE A 309 7.53 -8.16 -33.78
C PHE A 309 6.86 -8.38 -32.41
N HIS A 310 5.69 -7.78 -32.18
CA HIS A 310 4.95 -7.95 -30.94
C HIS A 310 4.57 -9.43 -30.72
N HIS A 311 4.08 -10.11 -31.75
CA HIS A 311 3.77 -11.54 -31.68
C HIS A 311 5.02 -12.33 -31.28
N TYR A 312 6.13 -12.15 -32.00
CA TYR A 312 7.38 -12.84 -31.72
C TYR A 312 7.87 -12.62 -30.28
N LEU A 313 7.97 -11.36 -29.83
CA LEU A 313 8.52 -11.08 -28.50
C LEU A 313 7.55 -11.51 -27.38
N PHE A 314 6.31 -11.03 -27.41
CA PHE A 314 5.40 -11.19 -26.26
C PHE A 314 4.75 -12.57 -26.21
N ILE A 315 4.47 -13.21 -27.35
CA ILE A 315 3.81 -14.53 -27.41
C ILE A 315 4.85 -15.64 -27.51
N ASP A 316 5.82 -15.52 -28.42
CA ASP A 316 6.76 -16.61 -28.66
C ASP A 316 7.90 -16.69 -27.66
N ILE A 317 8.58 -15.57 -27.41
CA ILE A 317 9.74 -15.50 -26.53
C ILE A 317 9.33 -15.43 -25.06
N MET A 318 8.39 -14.55 -24.71
CA MET A 318 8.01 -14.25 -23.32
C MET A 318 6.83 -15.07 -22.78
N GLU A 319 6.07 -15.77 -23.63
CA GLU A 319 4.86 -16.52 -23.26
C GLU A 319 3.83 -15.70 -22.45
N MET A 320 3.60 -14.43 -22.81
CA MET A 320 2.65 -13.52 -22.14
C MET A 320 1.23 -13.74 -22.64
N TYR A 321 0.71 -14.94 -22.49
CA TYR A 321 -0.56 -15.35 -23.10
C TYR A 321 -1.78 -14.58 -22.60
N ASP A 322 -1.78 -14.17 -21.32
CA ASP A 322 -2.90 -13.43 -20.72
C ASP A 322 -2.73 -11.90 -20.85
N LEU A 323 -1.82 -11.43 -21.72
CA LEU A 323 -1.66 -10.01 -22.05
C LEU A 323 -2.80 -9.54 -22.95
N LYS A 324 -3.81 -8.89 -22.34
CA LYS A 324 -4.98 -8.38 -23.06
C LYS A 324 -4.70 -7.01 -23.68
N ASN A 325 -4.42 -6.95 -24.97
CA ASN A 325 -4.21 -5.71 -25.72
C ASN A 325 -5.46 -5.18 -26.45
N TYR A 326 -6.61 -5.79 -26.18
CA TYR A 326 -7.90 -5.49 -26.79
C TYR A 326 -9.00 -5.37 -25.71
N PRO A 327 -10.16 -4.79 -26.04
CA PRO A 327 -11.31 -4.78 -25.14
C PRO A 327 -11.69 -6.20 -24.72
N LEU A 328 -12.03 -6.39 -23.43
CA LEU A 328 -12.26 -7.71 -22.82
C LEU A 328 -13.27 -8.60 -23.58
N ASP A 329 -14.20 -7.98 -24.30
CA ASP A 329 -15.31 -8.66 -24.99
C ASP A 329 -15.18 -8.63 -26.53
N ASN A 330 -14.17 -7.99 -27.10
CA ASN A 330 -14.07 -7.82 -28.55
C ASN A 330 -12.62 -7.59 -29.04
N ILE A 331 -12.13 -8.48 -29.91
CA ILE A 331 -10.78 -8.46 -30.50
C ILE A 331 -10.77 -8.07 -31.99
N ASP A 332 -11.91 -7.63 -32.55
CA ASP A 332 -12.07 -7.33 -33.98
C ASP A 332 -11.40 -6.01 -34.41
N GLY A 333 -10.73 -5.30 -33.51
CA GLY A 333 -10.12 -3.99 -33.74
C GLY A 333 -8.59 -4.00 -33.80
N CYS A 334 -8.01 -2.79 -33.75
CA CYS A 334 -6.58 -2.58 -33.51
C CYS A 334 -6.25 -2.79 -32.01
N PRO A 335 -5.03 -3.24 -31.64
CA PRO A 335 -4.60 -3.22 -30.24
C PRO A 335 -4.50 -1.78 -29.70
N TYR A 336 -4.56 -1.61 -28.38
CA TYR A 336 -4.48 -0.28 -27.73
C TYR A 336 -3.20 0.49 -28.02
N TYR A 337 -2.12 -0.25 -28.22
CA TYR A 337 -0.81 0.30 -28.53
C TYR A 337 -0.08 -0.62 -29.50
N HIS A 338 0.82 -0.03 -30.27
CA HIS A 338 1.88 -0.74 -30.99
C HIS A 338 3.22 -0.39 -30.34
N CYS A 339 4.22 -1.26 -30.48
CA CYS A 339 5.55 -1.00 -29.93
C CYS A 339 6.65 -1.38 -30.93
N MET A 340 7.70 -0.57 -30.96
CA MET A 340 8.89 -0.77 -31.79
C MET A 340 10.13 -0.84 -30.89
N PRO A 341 10.97 -1.88 -31.01
CA PRO A 341 12.26 -1.89 -30.33
C PRO A 341 13.17 -0.80 -30.90
N ARG A 342 13.75 0.04 -30.03
CA ARG A 342 14.65 1.11 -30.46
C ARG A 342 16.10 0.62 -30.39
N PHE A 343 16.68 0.35 -31.55
CA PHE A 343 18.12 0.15 -31.68
C PHE A 343 18.78 1.45 -32.11
N VAL A 344 19.60 2.03 -31.23
CA VAL A 344 20.14 3.37 -31.42
C VAL A 344 21.66 3.38 -31.50
N TYR A 345 22.17 4.29 -32.34
CA TYR A 345 23.57 4.69 -32.36
C TYR A 345 23.66 6.16 -31.97
N SER A 346 24.50 6.48 -30.98
CA SER A 346 24.67 7.87 -30.53
C SER A 346 25.64 8.60 -31.47
N LEU A 347 25.19 9.71 -32.04
CA LEU A 347 25.99 10.55 -32.91
C LEU A 347 26.92 11.47 -32.10
N PRO A 348 28.07 11.89 -32.66
CA PRO A 348 29.02 12.78 -31.97
C PRO A 348 28.45 14.15 -31.59
N ASP A 349 27.42 14.62 -32.27
CA ASP A 349 26.73 15.90 -32.02
C ASP A 349 25.61 15.81 -30.98
N GLY A 350 25.40 14.63 -30.38
CA GLY A 350 24.36 14.37 -29.40
C GLY A 350 23.03 13.90 -29.99
N GLY A 351 22.90 13.83 -31.32
CA GLY A 351 21.76 13.19 -31.98
C GLY A 351 21.77 11.66 -31.82
N LYS A 352 20.67 11.00 -32.18
CA LYS A 352 20.57 9.54 -32.23
C LYS A 352 20.11 9.06 -33.60
N GLU A 353 20.73 8.01 -34.11
CA GLU A 353 20.26 7.29 -35.28
C GLU A 353 19.48 6.04 -34.85
N ILE A 354 18.28 5.85 -35.41
CA ILE A 354 17.41 4.71 -35.14
C ILE A 354 17.47 3.73 -36.33
N LEU A 355 17.65 2.45 -36.03
CA LEU A 355 17.62 1.39 -37.03
C LEU A 355 16.19 1.17 -37.60
N PRO A 356 16.02 1.00 -38.92
CA PRO A 356 14.74 0.65 -39.54
C PRO A 356 14.23 -0.73 -39.10
N MET A 357 12.91 -0.92 -39.06
CA MET A 357 12.32 -2.20 -38.65
C MET A 357 12.65 -3.36 -39.60
N SER A 358 12.81 -3.07 -40.90
CA SER A 358 13.29 -4.03 -41.91
C SER A 358 14.61 -4.70 -41.49
N ILE A 359 15.57 -3.92 -41.00
CA ILE A 359 16.88 -4.42 -40.57
C ILE A 359 16.76 -5.22 -39.27
N VAL A 360 15.92 -4.77 -38.33
CA VAL A 360 15.61 -5.54 -37.11
C VAL A 360 15.00 -6.89 -37.48
N MET A 361 14.06 -6.93 -38.41
CA MET A 361 13.45 -8.17 -38.88
C MET A 361 14.46 -9.09 -39.57
N ILE A 362 15.30 -8.56 -40.46
CA ILE A 362 16.36 -9.34 -41.11
C ILE A 362 17.29 -9.94 -40.05
N TYR A 363 17.71 -9.15 -39.07
CA TYR A 363 18.52 -9.62 -37.95
C TYR A 363 17.85 -10.78 -37.20
N LEU A 364 16.56 -10.68 -36.88
CA LEU A 364 15.83 -11.74 -36.19
C LEU A 364 15.73 -13.02 -37.04
N ILE A 365 15.49 -12.91 -38.35
CA ILE A 365 15.46 -14.07 -39.26
C ILE A 365 16.84 -14.74 -39.31
N GLU A 366 17.89 -13.95 -39.50
CA GLU A 366 19.26 -14.46 -39.65
C GLU A 366 19.80 -15.10 -38.38
N ASN A 367 19.38 -14.62 -37.20
CA ASN A 367 19.79 -15.19 -35.91
C ASN A 367 18.90 -16.34 -35.44
N TYR A 368 17.74 -16.60 -36.08
CA TYR A 368 16.87 -17.72 -35.73
C TYR A 368 17.31 -19.02 -36.43
N HIS A 369 18.39 -19.60 -35.92
CA HIS A 369 18.97 -20.86 -36.42
C HIS A 369 19.24 -21.85 -35.28
N PRO A 370 19.43 -23.16 -35.56
CA PRO A 370 19.82 -24.11 -34.52
C PRO A 370 21.06 -23.62 -33.77
N LEU A 371 21.03 -23.67 -32.44
CA LEU A 371 22.08 -23.16 -31.56
C LEU A 371 23.42 -23.87 -31.80
N VAL A 372 23.35 -25.18 -32.02
CA VAL A 372 24.46 -26.03 -32.43
C VAL A 372 23.90 -27.04 -33.42
N THR A 373 24.52 -27.17 -34.58
CA THR A 373 24.25 -28.26 -35.53
C THR A 373 25.07 -29.50 -35.17
N GLU A 374 24.68 -30.68 -35.65
CA GLU A 374 25.41 -31.92 -35.36
C GLU A 374 26.90 -31.87 -35.77
N PRO A 375 27.28 -31.32 -36.94
CA PRO A 375 28.69 -31.14 -37.30
C PRO A 375 29.44 -30.18 -36.36
N GLU A 376 28.82 -29.07 -35.96
CA GLU A 376 29.41 -28.12 -35.02
C GLU A 376 29.61 -28.75 -33.64
N ALA A 377 28.66 -29.55 -33.17
CA ALA A 377 28.77 -30.27 -31.91
C ALA A 377 29.99 -31.22 -31.89
N GLN A 378 30.29 -31.87 -33.03
CA GLN A 378 31.48 -32.72 -33.16
C GLN A 378 32.78 -31.90 -33.04
N ILE A 379 32.83 -30.72 -33.66
CA ILE A 379 33.98 -29.81 -33.58
C ILE A 379 34.16 -29.30 -32.15
N LEU A 380 33.09 -28.78 -31.53
CA LEU A 380 33.09 -28.26 -30.16
C LEU A 380 33.49 -29.32 -29.12
N LYS A 381 33.18 -30.59 -29.40
CA LYS A 381 33.59 -31.70 -28.53
C LYS A 381 35.11 -31.96 -28.61
N GLN A 382 35.70 -31.84 -29.79
CA GLN A 382 37.12 -32.15 -30.04
C GLN A 382 38.04 -30.97 -29.70
N ASP A 383 37.63 -29.74 -29.99
CA ASP A 383 38.44 -28.53 -29.83
C ASP A 383 38.03 -27.73 -28.60
N ALA A 384 38.94 -27.62 -27.63
CA ALA A 384 38.69 -26.95 -26.36
C ALA A 384 38.70 -25.42 -26.46
N ASP A 385 39.41 -24.84 -27.43
CA ASP A 385 39.48 -23.39 -27.60
C ASP A 385 38.26 -22.89 -28.38
N VAL A 386 37.86 -23.60 -29.45
CA VAL A 386 36.61 -23.34 -30.17
C VAL A 386 35.40 -23.48 -29.23
N PHE A 387 35.39 -24.49 -28.35
CA PHE A 387 34.37 -24.62 -27.32
C PHE A 387 34.31 -23.40 -26.38
N ARG A 388 35.47 -22.90 -25.94
CA ARG A 388 35.53 -21.76 -25.01
C ARG A 388 35.01 -20.49 -25.66
N GLU A 389 35.37 -20.25 -26.93
CA GLU A 389 34.88 -19.12 -27.70
C GLU A 389 33.37 -19.20 -27.93
N PHE A 390 32.85 -20.35 -28.35
CA PHE A 390 31.42 -20.59 -28.48
C PHE A 390 30.68 -20.37 -27.15
N ALA A 391 31.17 -20.96 -26.06
CA ALA A 391 30.56 -20.84 -24.74
C ALA A 391 30.51 -19.38 -24.27
N GLU A 392 31.59 -18.62 -24.45
CA GLU A 392 31.61 -17.20 -24.11
C GLU A 392 30.70 -16.39 -25.03
N ASN A 393 30.58 -16.69 -26.32
CA ASN A 393 29.70 -15.95 -27.24
C ASN A 393 28.20 -16.18 -26.96
N VAL A 394 27.81 -17.40 -26.63
CA VAL A 394 26.40 -17.73 -26.30
C VAL A 394 26.03 -17.30 -24.88
N ARG A 395 27.00 -17.17 -23.98
CA ARG A 395 26.73 -16.81 -22.58
C ARG A 395 25.91 -15.51 -22.46
N GLY A 396 24.81 -15.62 -21.72
CA GLY A 396 23.85 -14.55 -21.47
C GLY A 396 22.74 -14.42 -22.51
N SER A 397 22.76 -15.16 -23.62
CA SER A 397 21.72 -15.08 -24.64
C SER A 397 20.43 -15.80 -24.24
N LEU A 398 19.36 -15.52 -24.99
CA LEU A 398 18.10 -16.26 -24.93
C LEU A 398 18.08 -17.34 -26.03
N VAL A 399 17.70 -18.55 -25.64
CA VAL A 399 17.57 -19.70 -26.55
C VAL A 399 16.19 -20.32 -26.42
N VAL A 400 15.68 -20.83 -27.54
CA VAL A 400 14.31 -21.34 -27.65
C VAL A 400 14.32 -22.81 -28.03
N ASN A 401 13.52 -23.62 -27.33
CA ASN A 401 13.12 -24.94 -27.77
C ASN A 401 11.59 -25.00 -27.72
N ALA A 402 10.95 -24.78 -28.86
CA ALA A 402 9.51 -24.66 -28.95
C ALA A 402 8.76 -25.99 -28.70
N ASN A 403 9.44 -27.13 -28.65
CA ASN A 403 8.84 -28.40 -28.21
C ASN A 403 8.82 -28.57 -26.68
N LYS A 404 9.37 -27.62 -25.91
CA LYS A 404 9.49 -27.66 -24.45
C LYS A 404 8.74 -26.52 -23.76
N ARG A 405 8.46 -26.70 -22.47
CA ARG A 405 7.80 -25.72 -21.60
C ARG A 405 8.66 -25.40 -20.35
N PRO A 406 9.02 -24.13 -20.07
CA PRO A 406 8.86 -22.98 -20.97
C PRO A 406 9.72 -23.18 -22.23
N SER A 407 9.32 -22.56 -23.33
CA SER A 407 10.05 -22.68 -24.61
C SER A 407 11.36 -21.90 -24.59
N THR A 408 11.41 -20.75 -23.91
CA THR A 408 12.59 -19.88 -23.86
C THR A 408 13.27 -19.94 -22.50
N ILE A 409 14.60 -19.97 -22.50
CA ILE A 409 15.42 -19.81 -21.29
C ILE A 409 16.65 -18.93 -21.56
N ARG A 410 17.18 -18.31 -20.50
CA ARG A 410 18.49 -17.66 -20.51
C ARG A 410 19.61 -18.68 -20.37
N VAL A 411 20.65 -18.57 -21.20
CA VAL A 411 21.89 -19.35 -21.10
C VAL A 411 22.83 -18.67 -20.11
N ASP A 412 22.99 -19.22 -18.91
CA ASP A 412 23.93 -18.66 -17.93
C ASP A 412 25.36 -19.20 -18.12
N LEU A 413 25.47 -20.48 -18.49
CA LEU A 413 26.72 -21.17 -18.82
C LEU A 413 26.49 -22.20 -19.94
N ILE A 414 27.54 -22.47 -20.70
CA ILE A 414 27.62 -23.63 -21.60
C ILE A 414 28.67 -24.60 -21.05
N ASP A 415 28.27 -25.83 -20.77
CA ASP A 415 29.14 -26.90 -20.24
C ASP A 415 29.37 -28.00 -21.28
N LYS A 416 30.46 -28.77 -21.14
CA LYS A 416 30.71 -29.93 -22.01
C LYS A 416 29.72 -31.07 -21.69
N PRO A 417 29.36 -31.92 -22.68
CA PRO A 417 28.40 -33.01 -22.48
C PRO A 417 28.77 -33.97 -21.33
N ASP A 418 30.07 -34.23 -21.13
CA ASP A 418 30.61 -35.13 -20.10
C ASP A 418 30.43 -34.59 -18.67
N PHE A 419 29.98 -33.34 -18.52
CA PHE A 419 29.77 -32.71 -17.22
C PHE A 419 28.58 -33.29 -16.46
N LEU A 420 27.55 -33.77 -17.17
CA LEU A 420 26.36 -34.36 -16.56
C LEU A 420 26.54 -35.89 -16.46
N PRO A 421 26.59 -36.47 -15.25
CA PRO A 421 26.73 -37.92 -15.08
C PRO A 421 25.56 -38.64 -15.76
N ASN A 422 25.85 -39.68 -16.55
CA ASN A 422 24.84 -40.43 -17.32
C ASN A 422 24.04 -39.58 -18.31
N ASN A 423 24.64 -38.51 -18.86
CA ASN A 423 24.03 -37.73 -19.92
C ASN A 423 23.71 -38.60 -21.14
N PRO A 424 22.43 -38.71 -21.56
CA PRO A 424 22.07 -39.49 -22.74
C PRO A 424 22.63 -38.88 -24.04
N ASP A 425 22.90 -37.57 -24.04
CA ASP A 425 23.39 -36.84 -25.21
C ASP A 425 24.84 -36.40 -25.02
N ILE A 426 25.76 -37.30 -25.36
CA ILE A 426 27.20 -37.09 -25.20
C ILE A 426 27.82 -36.22 -26.31
N LEU A 427 27.03 -35.76 -27.28
CA LEU A 427 27.53 -35.02 -28.44
C LEU A 427 27.35 -33.52 -28.25
N PHE A 428 26.15 -33.08 -27.89
CA PHE A 428 25.80 -31.67 -27.80
C PHE A 428 26.23 -31.05 -26.46
N PRO A 429 26.76 -29.80 -26.46
CA PRO A 429 27.00 -29.04 -25.24
C PRO A 429 25.76 -28.95 -24.34
N LEU A 430 25.97 -28.66 -23.07
CA LEU A 430 24.89 -28.47 -22.10
C LEU A 430 24.61 -26.98 -21.92
N VAL A 431 23.36 -26.58 -22.08
CA VAL A 431 22.83 -25.28 -21.66
C VAL A 431 22.55 -25.34 -20.17
N THR A 432 23.30 -24.57 -19.40
CA THR A 432 23.14 -24.45 -17.95
C THR A 432 22.40 -23.15 -17.61
N HIS A 433 21.29 -23.29 -16.87
CA HIS A 433 20.43 -22.20 -16.44
C HIS A 433 20.33 -22.15 -14.90
N PHE A 434 20.51 -20.96 -14.34
CA PHE A 434 20.37 -20.64 -12.92
C PHE A 434 18.95 -20.15 -12.64
N GLY A 435 18.06 -21.12 -12.45
CA GLY A 435 16.64 -20.91 -12.22
C GLY A 435 16.27 -20.57 -10.78
N VAL A 436 15.05 -20.06 -10.63
CA VAL A 436 14.48 -19.67 -9.34
C VAL A 436 13.07 -20.23 -9.24
N ARG A 437 12.85 -21.10 -8.25
CA ARG A 437 11.54 -21.68 -7.96
C ARG A 437 10.57 -20.58 -7.49
N PRO A 438 9.31 -20.60 -7.96
CA PRO A 438 8.27 -19.76 -7.38
C PRO A 438 8.12 -20.02 -5.88
N SER A 439 7.70 -19.02 -5.10
CA SER A 439 7.59 -19.16 -3.65
C SER A 439 6.67 -20.30 -3.20
N SER A 440 5.65 -20.61 -3.99
CA SER A 440 4.73 -21.74 -3.81
C SER A 440 5.42 -23.11 -3.85
N HIS A 441 6.60 -23.23 -4.48
CA HIS A 441 7.35 -24.49 -4.62
C HIS A 441 8.56 -24.56 -3.68
N THR A 442 8.77 -23.54 -2.84
CA THR A 442 9.92 -23.46 -1.93
C THR A 442 9.55 -23.85 -0.50
N TYR A 443 10.54 -23.87 0.39
CA TYR A 443 10.33 -23.97 1.84
C TYR A 443 9.26 -23.00 2.38
N ASN A 444 8.95 -21.88 1.72
CA ASN A 444 7.92 -20.94 2.17
C ASN A 444 6.49 -21.51 2.14
N SER A 445 6.18 -22.44 1.24
CA SER A 445 4.87 -23.11 1.20
C SER A 445 4.80 -24.35 2.09
N ASN A 446 5.96 -24.85 2.56
CA ASN A 446 6.03 -25.99 3.45
C ASN A 446 5.40 -25.64 4.83
N ALA A 447 4.35 -26.37 5.21
CA ALA A 447 3.61 -26.16 6.45
C ALA A 447 4.49 -26.33 7.71
N GLU A 448 5.42 -27.28 7.69
CA GLU A 448 6.38 -27.50 8.77
C GLU A 448 7.30 -26.29 8.91
N TYR A 449 7.86 -25.79 7.81
CA TYR A 449 8.69 -24.60 7.82
C TYR A 449 7.91 -23.36 8.31
N GLN A 450 6.67 -23.16 7.86
CA GLN A 450 5.84 -22.04 8.32
C GLN A 450 5.56 -22.11 9.82
N LYS A 451 5.21 -23.29 10.35
CA LYS A 451 4.98 -23.53 11.77
C LYS A 451 6.26 -23.28 12.57
N MET A 452 7.37 -23.90 12.19
CA MET A 452 8.67 -23.75 12.83
C MET A 452 9.20 -22.32 12.77
N SER A 453 8.99 -21.62 11.66
CA SER A 453 9.38 -20.21 11.48
C SER A 453 8.59 -19.31 12.42
N LYS A 454 7.25 -19.49 12.52
CA LYS A 454 6.39 -18.77 13.47
C LYS A 454 6.83 -19.03 14.91
N GLU A 455 7.13 -20.28 15.27
CA GLU A 455 7.63 -20.65 16.60
C GLU A 455 9.00 -20.06 16.91
N TYR A 456 9.95 -20.10 15.96
CA TYR A 456 11.28 -19.51 16.09
C TYR A 456 11.20 -17.99 16.26
N LEU A 457 10.41 -17.29 15.43
CA LEU A 457 10.18 -15.85 15.54
C LEU A 457 9.53 -15.48 16.87
N ARG A 458 8.54 -16.25 17.32
CA ARG A 458 7.89 -16.09 18.64
C ARG A 458 8.92 -16.26 19.77
N MET A 459 9.69 -17.35 19.75
CA MET A 459 10.73 -17.64 20.75
C MET A 459 11.80 -16.55 20.77
N ARG A 460 12.32 -16.14 19.61
CA ARG A 460 13.32 -15.07 19.48
C ARG A 460 12.80 -13.75 20.08
N LYS A 461 11.53 -13.38 19.81
CA LYS A 461 10.91 -12.18 20.39
C LYS A 461 10.82 -12.28 21.92
N ILE A 462 10.33 -13.40 22.46
CA ILE A 462 10.21 -13.62 23.91
C ILE A 462 11.59 -13.58 24.59
N LEU A 463 12.60 -14.26 24.02
CA LEU A 463 13.94 -14.31 24.60
C LEU A 463 14.64 -12.95 24.55
N ALA A 464 14.43 -12.14 23.51
CA ALA A 464 14.93 -10.77 23.45
C ALA A 464 14.33 -9.86 24.54
N MET A 465 13.17 -10.21 25.09
CA MET A 465 12.48 -9.47 26.14
C MET A 465 12.83 -9.98 27.56
N LYS A 466 13.38 -11.19 27.69
CA LYS A 466 13.79 -11.73 29.00
C LYS A 466 15.05 -11.04 29.51
N ARG A 467 15.05 -10.66 30.80
CA ARG A 467 16.23 -10.08 31.48
C ARG A 467 17.44 -11.01 31.50
N ARG A 468 17.21 -12.32 31.64
CA ARG A 468 18.23 -13.37 31.57
C ARG A 468 17.66 -14.52 30.77
N VAL A 469 18.41 -14.94 29.75
CA VAL A 469 18.11 -16.10 28.91
C VAL A 469 18.96 -17.26 29.41
N SER A 470 18.36 -18.41 29.72
CA SER A 470 19.10 -19.59 30.18
C SER A 470 19.93 -20.21 29.06
N ALA A 471 20.97 -20.97 29.40
CA ALA A 471 21.77 -21.70 28.40
C ALA A 471 20.90 -22.69 27.61
N GLU A 472 19.95 -23.35 28.28
CA GLU A 472 18.98 -24.26 27.66
C GLU A 472 18.08 -23.54 26.63
N GLU A 473 17.59 -22.35 26.94
CA GLU A 473 16.76 -21.55 26.02
C GLU A 473 17.54 -21.10 24.79
N ARG A 474 18.80 -20.69 24.96
CA ARG A 474 19.69 -20.38 23.82
C ARG A 474 19.93 -21.62 22.99
N GLY A 475 20.15 -22.77 23.63
CA GLY A 475 20.29 -24.08 22.97
C GLY A 475 19.07 -24.42 22.13
N LYS A 476 17.85 -24.31 22.69
CA LYS A 476 16.58 -24.55 21.96
C LYS A 476 16.39 -23.59 20.79
N LEU A 477 16.70 -22.30 20.96
CA LEU A 477 16.60 -21.31 19.87
C LEU A 477 17.60 -21.63 18.75
N ALA A 478 18.84 -21.97 19.10
CA ALA A 478 19.88 -22.36 18.16
C ALA A 478 19.52 -23.65 17.40
N GLN A 479 18.93 -24.63 18.09
CA GLN A 479 18.42 -25.87 17.48
C GLN A 479 17.32 -25.56 16.45
N LYS A 480 16.31 -24.74 16.80
CA LYS A 480 15.26 -24.32 15.85
C LYS A 480 15.84 -23.53 14.68
N ALA A 481 16.81 -22.65 14.91
CA ALA A 481 17.50 -21.94 13.84
C ALA A 481 18.25 -22.89 12.90
N SER A 482 18.90 -23.92 13.45
CA SER A 482 19.60 -24.95 12.68
C SER A 482 18.63 -25.80 11.86
N GLN A 483 17.48 -26.18 12.42
CA GLN A 483 16.42 -26.89 11.70
C GLN A 483 15.84 -26.05 10.55
N LEU A 484 15.55 -24.76 10.79
CA LEU A 484 15.12 -23.85 9.73
C LEU A 484 16.19 -23.67 8.65
N LYS A 485 17.47 -23.64 9.02
CA LYS A 485 18.57 -23.59 8.06
C LYS A 485 18.66 -24.88 7.25
N ALA A 486 18.46 -26.04 7.87
CA ALA A 486 18.41 -27.33 7.18
C ALA A 486 17.26 -27.37 6.16
N LEU A 487 16.04 -26.99 6.55
CA LEU A 487 14.87 -26.93 5.65
C LEU A 487 15.07 -25.93 4.48
N ARG A 488 15.77 -24.82 4.71
CA ARG A 488 16.10 -23.86 3.63
C ARG A 488 17.17 -24.37 2.66
N ASN A 489 18.08 -25.20 3.16
CA ASN A 489 19.19 -25.75 2.40
C ASN A 489 18.85 -27.09 1.75
N ASP A 490 17.70 -27.68 2.07
CA ASP A 490 17.15 -28.82 1.36
C ASP A 490 17.07 -28.50 -0.13
N SER A 491 17.80 -29.27 -0.94
CA SER A 491 17.93 -29.05 -2.38
C SER A 491 16.59 -29.06 -3.12
N GLN A 492 15.61 -29.82 -2.62
CA GLN A 492 14.28 -29.92 -3.23
C GLN A 492 13.41 -28.70 -2.92
N LEU A 493 13.65 -28.03 -1.79
CA LEU A 493 12.84 -26.90 -1.30
C LEU A 493 13.56 -25.55 -1.41
N LYS A 494 14.86 -25.56 -1.74
CA LYS A 494 15.69 -24.36 -1.92
C LYS A 494 15.08 -23.49 -3.02
N ARG A 495 15.20 -22.17 -2.87
CA ARG A 495 14.64 -21.24 -3.87
C ARG A 495 15.42 -21.25 -5.19
N ASP A 496 16.73 -21.21 -5.11
CA ASP A 496 17.60 -21.18 -6.29
C ASP A 496 18.03 -22.60 -6.63
N PHE A 497 18.04 -22.92 -7.92
CA PHE A 497 18.49 -24.21 -8.44
C PHE A 497 19.34 -24.01 -9.70
N VAL A 498 20.07 -25.05 -10.07
CA VAL A 498 20.84 -25.09 -11.31
C VAL A 498 20.28 -26.24 -12.12
N MET A 499 19.97 -25.99 -13.39
CA MET A 499 19.64 -27.03 -14.35
C MET A 499 20.63 -27.02 -15.50
N SER A 500 20.93 -28.19 -16.04
CA SER A 500 21.76 -28.35 -17.24
C SER A 500 21.02 -29.31 -18.18
N VAL A 501 20.75 -28.87 -19.40
CA VAL A 501 20.03 -29.64 -20.43
C VAL A 501 20.85 -29.65 -21.71
N SER A 502 20.73 -30.70 -22.53
CA SER A 502 21.40 -30.73 -23.85
C SER A 502 20.96 -29.54 -24.70
N SER A 503 21.91 -28.93 -25.41
CA SER A 503 21.67 -27.86 -26.38
C SER A 503 20.99 -28.36 -27.65
N ARG A 504 20.77 -29.67 -27.79
CA ARG A 504 20.03 -30.25 -28.91
C ARG A 504 18.63 -29.63 -29.02
N ASP A 505 18.23 -29.35 -30.25
CA ASP A 505 16.93 -28.75 -30.63
C ASP A 505 16.69 -27.33 -30.08
N PHE A 506 17.68 -26.72 -29.42
CA PHE A 506 17.61 -25.29 -29.10
C PHE A 506 17.98 -24.45 -30.32
N TYR A 507 17.30 -23.32 -30.47
CA TYR A 507 17.54 -22.29 -31.46
C TYR A 507 18.10 -21.04 -30.79
N SER A 508 19.04 -20.39 -31.48
CA SER A 508 19.46 -19.03 -31.15
C SER A 508 18.33 -18.05 -31.50
N THR A 509 18.27 -16.94 -30.78
CA THR A 509 17.33 -15.83 -31.06
C THR A 509 18.05 -14.52 -31.42
N GLY A 510 19.35 -14.43 -31.13
CA GLY A 510 20.08 -13.15 -31.16
C GLY A 510 19.65 -12.14 -30.07
N LEU A 511 18.69 -12.50 -29.20
CA LEU A 511 18.19 -11.62 -28.15
C LEU A 511 18.86 -11.92 -26.80
N PHE A 512 18.97 -10.88 -25.98
CA PHE A 512 19.46 -10.94 -24.61
C PHE A 512 18.37 -10.57 -23.60
N PRO A 513 18.55 -10.88 -22.30
CA PRO A 513 17.58 -10.60 -21.25
C PRO A 513 17.16 -9.13 -21.06
N ASP A 514 17.91 -8.17 -21.61
CA ASP A 514 17.59 -6.74 -21.57
C ASP A 514 16.26 -6.43 -22.28
N ILE A 515 15.99 -7.06 -23.43
CA ILE A 515 14.73 -6.85 -24.17
C ILE A 515 13.51 -7.35 -23.38
N VAL A 516 13.67 -8.45 -22.64
CA VAL A 516 12.62 -9.01 -21.78
C VAL A 516 12.36 -8.07 -20.59
N GLN A 517 13.41 -7.49 -20.01
CA GLN A 517 13.29 -6.52 -18.93
C GLN A 517 12.53 -5.27 -19.41
N HIS A 518 12.91 -4.70 -20.55
CA HIS A 518 12.19 -3.58 -21.16
C HIS A 518 10.75 -3.94 -21.52
N GLY A 519 10.51 -5.15 -22.04
CA GLY A 519 9.18 -5.64 -22.40
C GLY A 519 8.24 -5.74 -21.19
N LEU A 520 8.73 -6.25 -20.05
CA LEU A 520 7.94 -6.31 -18.81
C LEU A 520 7.62 -4.91 -18.24
N LEU A 521 8.56 -3.97 -18.34
CA LEU A 521 8.33 -2.58 -17.94
C LEU A 521 7.31 -1.89 -18.85
N LEU A 522 7.33 -2.19 -20.16
CA LEU A 522 6.36 -1.70 -21.13
C LEU A 522 4.94 -2.18 -20.81
N ILE A 523 4.75 -3.47 -20.53
CA ILE A 523 3.42 -4.01 -20.18
C ILE A 523 2.84 -3.27 -18.97
N LEU A 524 3.64 -3.09 -17.92
CA LEU A 524 3.24 -2.34 -16.73
C LEU A 524 2.85 -0.89 -17.06
N ALA A 525 3.65 -0.21 -17.89
CA ALA A 525 3.40 1.17 -18.27
C ALA A 525 2.14 1.33 -19.14
N CYS A 526 1.94 0.46 -20.12
CA CYS A 526 0.73 0.47 -20.95
C CYS A 526 -0.54 0.15 -20.14
N ALA A 527 -0.48 -0.76 -19.17
CA ALA A 527 -1.60 -1.03 -18.27
C ALA A 527 -1.97 0.20 -17.41
N HIS A 528 -0.98 0.98 -16.98
CA HIS A 528 -1.22 2.24 -16.28
C HIS A 528 -1.86 3.30 -17.20
N VAL A 529 -1.42 3.42 -18.45
CA VAL A 529 -2.05 4.30 -19.44
C VAL A 529 -3.53 3.95 -19.63
N ARG A 530 -3.85 2.67 -19.80
CA ARG A 530 -5.24 2.19 -19.89
C ARG A 530 -6.04 2.54 -18.65
N PHE A 531 -5.46 2.37 -17.46
CA PHE A 531 -6.10 2.81 -16.21
C PHE A 531 -6.36 4.31 -16.21
N GLN A 532 -5.41 5.14 -16.63
CA GLN A 532 -5.58 6.59 -16.70
C GLN A 532 -6.62 7.01 -17.74
N TRP A 533 -6.79 6.31 -18.87
CA TRP A 533 -7.92 6.56 -19.75
C TRP A 533 -9.25 6.16 -19.11
N SER A 534 -9.29 5.06 -18.37
CA SER A 534 -10.48 4.68 -17.60
C SER A 534 -10.84 5.73 -16.56
N LEU A 535 -9.87 6.23 -15.81
CA LEU A 535 -10.10 7.29 -14.84
C LEU A 535 -10.57 8.60 -15.49
N GLN A 536 -10.22 8.88 -16.74
CA GLN A 536 -10.77 10.04 -17.46
C GLN A 536 -12.29 9.90 -17.65
N VAL A 537 -12.78 8.68 -17.91
CA VAL A 537 -14.22 8.36 -17.98
C VAL A 537 -14.87 8.58 -16.63
N TYR A 538 -14.21 8.17 -15.55
CA TYR A 538 -14.69 8.42 -14.19
C TYR A 538 -14.86 9.92 -13.90
N GLU A 539 -13.82 10.70 -14.16
CA GLU A 539 -13.78 12.15 -13.98
C GLU A 539 -14.86 12.86 -14.80
N GLN A 540 -15.02 12.49 -16.08
CA GLN A 540 -15.89 13.18 -17.02
C GLN A 540 -17.37 12.75 -16.93
N GLU A 541 -17.63 11.46 -16.73
CA GLU A 541 -18.97 10.88 -16.85
C GLU A 541 -19.61 10.46 -15.51
N ARG A 542 -18.82 10.21 -14.46
CA ARG A 542 -19.35 9.70 -13.17
C ARG A 542 -19.42 10.79 -12.10
N ILE A 543 -18.30 11.49 -11.87
CA ILE A 543 -18.22 12.53 -10.83
C ILE A 543 -18.29 13.96 -11.38
N HIS A 544 -18.10 14.13 -12.70
CA HIS A 544 -18.05 15.43 -13.38
C HIS A 544 -17.03 16.41 -12.77
N TYR A 545 -15.85 15.90 -12.41
CA TYR A 545 -14.74 16.65 -11.84
C TYR A 545 -13.42 16.08 -12.36
N VAL A 546 -12.55 16.94 -12.90
CA VAL A 546 -11.23 16.57 -13.41
C VAL A 546 -10.18 16.94 -12.37
N PHE A 547 -9.43 15.94 -11.88
CA PHE A 547 -8.39 16.17 -10.88
C PHE A 547 -7.21 16.94 -11.49
N LYS A 548 -6.72 17.92 -10.73
CA LYS A 548 -5.43 18.59 -10.99
C LYS A 548 -4.29 17.61 -10.74
N ASN A 549 -4.36 16.86 -9.63
CA ASN A 549 -3.40 15.81 -9.31
C ASN A 549 -4.01 14.40 -9.41
N ARG A 550 -3.90 13.79 -10.59
CA ARG A 550 -4.43 12.43 -10.85
C ARG A 550 -3.76 11.33 -10.02
N SER A 551 -2.54 11.56 -9.51
CA SER A 551 -1.89 10.62 -8.59
C SER A 551 -2.65 10.45 -7.28
N LEU A 552 -3.38 11.48 -6.87
CA LEU A 552 -4.20 11.47 -5.66
C LEU A 552 -5.48 10.62 -5.86
N LEU A 553 -6.13 10.73 -7.02
CA LEU A 553 -7.24 9.88 -7.41
C LEU A 553 -6.83 8.41 -7.48
N GLU A 554 -5.69 8.11 -8.13
CA GLU A 554 -5.13 6.76 -8.17
C GLU A 554 -4.87 6.22 -6.76
N LEU A 555 -4.30 7.04 -5.86
CA LEU A 555 -4.06 6.65 -4.47
C LEU A 555 -5.37 6.33 -3.73
N ALA A 556 -6.43 7.12 -3.93
CA ALA A 556 -7.74 6.91 -3.32
C ALA A 556 -8.38 5.57 -3.75
N LEU A 557 -8.14 5.17 -5.00
CA LEU A 557 -8.66 3.93 -5.59
C LEU A 557 -7.76 2.72 -5.31
N THR A 558 -6.61 2.89 -4.67
CA THR A 558 -5.66 1.80 -4.36
C THR A 558 -5.95 1.17 -3.00
N HIS A 559 -6.59 0.00 -3.00
CA HIS A 559 -6.91 -0.74 -1.78
C HIS A 559 -5.65 -1.38 -1.15
N PRO A 560 -5.53 -1.54 0.19
CA PRO A 560 -4.33 -2.10 0.84
C PRO A 560 -4.00 -3.55 0.44
N SER A 561 -5.00 -4.30 -0.04
CA SER A 561 -4.81 -5.65 -0.58
C SER A 561 -4.14 -5.65 -1.95
N TYR A 562 -4.22 -4.55 -2.71
CA TYR A 562 -3.66 -4.47 -4.04
C TYR A 562 -2.16 -4.72 -4.01
N ARG A 563 -1.75 -5.60 -4.90
CA ARG A 563 -0.36 -5.89 -5.23
C ARG A 563 -0.27 -5.76 -6.74
N THR A 564 0.79 -5.14 -7.20
CA THR A 564 1.07 -4.98 -8.63
C THR A 564 0.96 -6.35 -9.30
N ASN A 565 0.17 -6.41 -10.37
CA ASN A 565 0.01 -7.58 -11.22
C ASN A 565 0.85 -7.46 -12.51
N TYR A 566 1.81 -6.53 -12.57
CA TYR A 566 2.54 -6.19 -13.80
C TYR A 566 1.64 -5.75 -14.97
N GLY A 567 0.35 -5.48 -14.76
CA GLY A 567 -0.61 -5.19 -15.84
C GLY A 567 -1.20 -6.43 -16.54
N THR A 568 -0.87 -7.63 -16.07
CA THR A 568 -1.27 -8.92 -16.68
C THR A 568 -1.34 -10.02 -15.61
N ASN A 569 -1.30 -11.29 -15.99
CA ASN A 569 -1.19 -12.39 -15.04
C ASN A 569 0.18 -12.30 -14.31
N SER A 570 0.14 -12.07 -13.00
CA SER A 570 1.34 -11.81 -12.20
C SER A 570 2.33 -12.98 -12.18
N ASP A 571 1.86 -14.21 -12.37
CA ASP A 571 2.72 -15.38 -12.45
C ASP A 571 3.38 -15.48 -13.83
N HIS A 572 2.72 -15.05 -14.91
CA HIS A 572 3.34 -14.98 -16.23
C HIS A 572 4.55 -14.06 -16.20
N ALA A 573 4.38 -12.82 -15.74
CA ALA A 573 5.47 -11.86 -15.62
C ALA A 573 6.62 -12.37 -14.73
N ARG A 574 6.32 -13.02 -13.60
CA ARG A 574 7.34 -13.58 -12.69
C ARG A 574 8.07 -14.78 -13.29
N ASN A 575 7.36 -15.68 -13.96
CA ASN A 575 7.95 -16.84 -14.61
C ASN A 575 8.89 -16.36 -15.72
N THR A 576 8.43 -15.44 -16.59
CA THR A 576 9.23 -14.83 -17.65
C THR A 576 10.46 -14.11 -17.11
N LEU A 577 10.33 -13.34 -16.02
CA LEU A 577 11.47 -12.69 -15.37
C LEU A 577 12.49 -13.70 -14.82
N ASN A 578 12.04 -14.81 -14.22
CA ASN A 578 12.93 -15.84 -13.68
C ASN A 578 13.62 -16.65 -14.79
N ASN A 579 12.91 -16.97 -15.87
CA ASN A 579 13.38 -17.83 -16.96
C ASN A 579 14.25 -17.07 -17.97
N CYS A 580 13.85 -15.84 -18.32
CA CYS A 580 14.42 -15.06 -19.44
C CYS A 580 14.92 -13.67 -19.02
N GLY A 581 14.64 -13.21 -17.79
CA GLY A 581 15.00 -11.87 -17.33
C GLY A 581 16.45 -11.73 -16.85
N VAL A 582 16.82 -10.51 -16.46
CA VAL A 582 18.16 -10.19 -15.96
C VAL A 582 18.39 -10.78 -14.57
N ARG A 583 19.57 -11.36 -14.34
CA ARG A 583 19.96 -11.90 -13.04
C ARG A 583 20.71 -10.85 -12.22
N SER A 584 20.03 -10.20 -11.28
CA SER A 584 20.71 -9.38 -10.26
C SER A 584 20.51 -9.93 -8.85
N SER A 585 21.62 -10.03 -8.11
CA SER A 585 21.64 -10.48 -6.71
C SER A 585 21.21 -9.38 -5.73
N LYS A 586 21.42 -8.09 -6.07
CA LYS A 586 21.06 -6.92 -5.25
C LYS A 586 19.55 -6.66 -5.27
N GLN A 587 18.90 -6.94 -6.41
CA GLN A 587 17.49 -6.69 -6.71
C GLN A 587 16.52 -7.19 -5.63
N ARG A 588 16.65 -8.46 -5.24
CA ARG A 588 15.65 -9.13 -4.37
C ARG A 588 15.71 -8.75 -2.89
N VAL A 589 16.79 -8.12 -2.45
CA VAL A 589 17.00 -7.78 -1.03
C VAL A 589 16.46 -6.39 -0.72
N HIS A 590 16.68 -5.42 -1.61
CA HIS A 590 16.22 -4.04 -1.43
C HIS A 590 14.70 -3.95 -1.51
N ASP A 591 14.08 -4.56 -2.52
CA ASP A 591 12.62 -4.64 -2.66
C ASP A 591 11.94 -5.24 -1.44
N ARG A 592 12.52 -6.32 -0.90
CA ARG A 592 12.01 -6.93 0.33
C ARG A 592 12.15 -6.00 1.52
N LEU A 593 13.25 -5.26 1.63
CA LEU A 593 13.47 -4.34 2.74
C LEU A 593 12.47 -3.17 2.67
N VAL A 594 12.31 -2.56 1.51
CA VAL A 594 11.40 -1.42 1.30
C VAL A 594 9.94 -1.85 1.43
N GLN A 595 9.52 -2.93 0.77
CA GLN A 595 8.15 -3.46 0.92
C GLN A 595 7.88 -3.92 2.35
N GLN A 596 8.84 -4.56 3.05
CA GLN A 596 8.65 -4.92 4.46
C GLN A 596 8.64 -3.68 5.36
N GLN A 597 9.45 -2.66 5.08
CA GLN A 597 9.48 -1.43 5.88
C GLN A 597 8.21 -0.59 5.71
N LEU A 598 7.57 -0.61 4.55
CA LEU A 598 6.33 0.16 4.30
C LEU A 598 5.07 -0.62 4.66
N SER A 599 4.99 -1.92 4.36
CA SER A 599 3.78 -2.72 4.60
C SER A 599 3.76 -3.45 5.96
N ALA A 600 4.91 -3.84 6.51
CA ALA A 600 4.95 -4.65 7.74
C ALA A 600 4.94 -3.83 9.04
N LYS A 601 5.07 -2.50 8.96
CA LYS A 601 5.22 -1.67 10.16
C LYS A 601 3.93 -1.51 11.00
N LYS A 602 2.76 -1.90 10.49
CA LYS A 602 1.50 -1.84 11.27
C LYS A 602 1.49 -2.76 12.50
N ARG A 603 2.30 -3.83 12.52
CA ARG A 603 2.17 -4.90 13.53
C ARG A 603 3.32 -4.93 14.52
N GLY A 604 2.99 -4.80 15.80
CA GLY A 604 3.87 -5.10 16.93
C GLY A 604 4.22 -3.88 17.78
N PHE A 605 4.34 -4.09 19.09
CA PHE A 605 4.56 -3.03 20.08
C PHE A 605 5.78 -2.15 19.78
N ASN A 606 6.92 -2.73 19.40
CA ASN A 606 8.14 -1.94 19.13
C ASN A 606 7.98 -1.00 17.94
N THR A 607 7.31 -1.46 16.89
CA THR A 607 7.09 -0.64 15.69
C THR A 607 6.07 0.46 15.95
N LEU A 608 5.02 0.15 16.72
CA LEU A 608 4.08 1.15 17.24
C LEU A 608 4.83 2.22 18.04
N MET A 609 5.69 1.82 18.99
CA MET A 609 6.49 2.79 19.75
C MET A 609 7.43 3.61 18.87
N GLU A 610 8.11 2.99 17.89
CA GLU A 610 9.00 3.68 16.95
C GLU A 610 8.23 4.73 16.15
N ILE A 611 7.09 4.37 15.55
CA ILE A 611 6.31 5.29 14.73
C ILE A 611 5.68 6.39 15.59
N MET A 612 5.00 6.02 16.69
CA MET A 612 4.35 6.99 17.59
C MET A 612 5.35 7.91 18.30
N SER A 613 6.65 7.57 18.31
CA SER A 613 7.71 8.46 18.81
C SER A 613 8.18 9.48 17.79
N LYS A 614 7.91 9.28 16.48
CA LYS A 614 8.25 10.25 15.44
C LYS A 614 7.36 11.47 15.59
N LEU A 615 7.98 12.62 15.80
CA LEU A 615 7.28 13.90 15.73
C LEU A 615 6.85 14.17 14.27
N GLY A 616 5.77 14.92 14.11
CA GLY A 616 5.28 15.32 12.78
C GLY A 616 6.28 16.22 12.06
N SER A 617 6.19 16.25 10.73
CA SER A 617 6.96 17.20 9.92
C SER A 617 6.39 18.61 10.08
N LYS A 618 7.29 19.61 10.04
CA LYS A 618 6.91 21.03 10.01
C LYS A 618 6.16 21.38 8.73
N LYS A 619 6.47 20.70 7.62
CA LYS A 619 5.83 20.92 6.32
C LYS A 619 4.88 19.77 6.01
N ALA A 620 3.84 20.06 5.23
CA ALA A 620 3.02 19.02 4.65
C ALA A 620 3.89 18.20 3.67
N GLU A 621 3.96 16.89 3.89
CA GLU A 621 4.81 15.97 3.13
C GLU A 621 3.96 14.86 2.50
N GLN A 622 4.38 14.36 1.34
CA GLN A 622 3.74 13.21 0.72
C GLN A 622 4.06 11.93 1.50
N SER A 623 3.03 11.12 1.71
CA SER A 623 3.15 9.83 2.38
C SER A 623 3.94 8.83 1.51
N PRO A 624 4.86 8.04 2.09
CA PRO A 624 5.45 6.90 1.39
C PRO A 624 4.50 5.67 1.33
N LEU A 625 3.33 5.72 1.99
CA LEU A 625 2.34 4.65 1.96
C LEU A 625 1.50 4.73 0.68
N ASN A 626 1.55 3.67 -0.13
CA ASN A 626 0.89 3.57 -1.45
C ASN A 626 -0.51 2.92 -1.39
N HIS A 627 -1.32 3.25 -0.38
CA HIS A 627 -2.70 2.76 -0.27
C HIS A 627 -3.62 3.80 0.38
N ASN A 628 -4.92 3.62 0.20
CA ASN A 628 -5.94 4.64 0.48
C ASN A 628 -6.32 4.85 1.96
N GLU A 629 -5.96 3.98 2.90
CA GLU A 629 -6.39 4.10 4.32
C GLU A 629 -6.16 5.47 4.99
N ARG A 630 -5.10 6.21 4.63
CA ARG A 630 -4.90 7.57 5.18
C ARG A 630 -5.94 8.55 4.62
N LEU A 631 -6.31 8.38 3.36
CA LEU A 631 -7.37 9.16 2.72
C LEU A 631 -8.73 8.74 3.27
N GLU A 632 -8.98 7.45 3.49
CA GLU A 632 -10.18 6.94 4.18
C GLU A 632 -10.37 7.68 5.53
N PHE A 633 -9.33 7.73 6.37
CA PHE A 633 -9.33 8.46 7.64
C PHE A 633 -9.71 9.94 7.51
N LEU A 634 -9.26 10.62 6.45
CA LEU A 634 -9.62 12.02 6.18
C LEU A 634 -11.04 12.14 5.62
N GLY A 635 -11.45 11.17 4.80
CA GLY A 635 -12.71 11.11 4.10
C GLY A 635 -13.90 10.90 5.02
N ASP A 636 -13.73 10.02 6.00
CA ASP A 636 -14.63 9.84 7.14
C ASP A 636 -15.00 11.20 7.76
N ALA A 637 -14.00 12.00 8.14
CA ALA A 637 -14.22 13.32 8.73
C ALA A 637 -14.85 14.34 7.75
N VAL A 638 -14.56 14.23 6.44
CA VAL A 638 -15.14 15.10 5.40
C VAL A 638 -16.63 14.79 5.21
N ILE A 639 -17.00 13.52 5.11
CA ILE A 639 -18.39 13.10 4.93
C ILE A 639 -19.21 13.40 6.19
N GLU A 640 -18.65 13.14 7.38
CA GLU A 640 -19.29 13.51 8.65
C GLU A 640 -19.52 15.03 8.73
N PHE A 641 -18.57 15.85 8.25
CA PHE A 641 -18.71 17.31 8.19
C PHE A 641 -19.83 17.77 7.27
N ILE A 642 -19.86 17.28 6.03
CA ILE A 642 -20.91 17.62 5.06
C ILE A 642 -22.29 17.24 5.61
N THR A 643 -22.45 15.98 6.02
CA THR A 643 -23.73 15.49 6.55
C THR A 643 -24.18 16.24 7.81
N THR A 644 -23.26 16.56 8.73
CA THR A 644 -23.56 17.33 9.95
C THR A 644 -24.06 18.73 9.62
N ILE A 645 -23.42 19.44 8.69
CA ILE A 645 -23.79 20.81 8.30
C ILE A 645 -25.20 20.84 7.71
N HIS A 646 -25.45 19.98 6.72
CA HIS A 646 -26.74 19.90 6.06
C HIS A 646 -27.86 19.58 7.05
N LEU A 647 -27.68 18.56 7.89
CA LEU A 647 -28.65 18.22 8.92
C LEU A 647 -28.88 19.36 9.93
N PHE A 648 -27.81 20.08 10.31
CA PHE A 648 -27.90 21.22 11.23
C PHE A 648 -28.70 22.39 10.65
N TYR A 649 -28.52 22.73 9.37
CA TYR A 649 -29.24 23.85 8.75
C TYR A 649 -30.65 23.47 8.26
N MET A 650 -30.84 22.25 7.76
CA MET A 650 -32.14 21.77 7.27
C MET A 650 -33.16 21.55 8.41
N PHE A 651 -32.72 21.05 9.57
CA PHE A 651 -33.62 20.64 10.66
C PHE A 651 -33.46 21.51 11.92
N ASN A 652 -34.04 22.72 11.90
CA ASN A 652 -33.91 23.69 12.99
C ASN A 652 -34.58 23.27 14.31
N GLU A 653 -35.64 22.47 14.24
CA GLU A 653 -36.43 22.01 15.40
C GLU A 653 -35.95 20.67 15.98
N LEU A 654 -35.10 19.93 15.25
CA LEU A 654 -34.65 18.61 15.69
C LEU A 654 -33.54 18.73 16.74
N ASP A 655 -33.62 17.89 17.76
CA ASP A 655 -32.60 17.83 18.80
C ASP A 655 -31.34 17.08 18.32
N GLU A 656 -30.28 17.15 19.14
CA GLU A 656 -28.99 16.51 18.86
C GLU A 656 -29.14 14.99 18.66
N GLY A 657 -30.02 14.33 19.41
CA GLY A 657 -30.27 12.89 19.26
C GLY A 657 -30.86 12.51 17.91
N GLY A 658 -31.84 13.27 17.41
CA GLY A 658 -32.38 13.08 16.07
C GLY A 658 -31.35 13.35 14.97
N LEU A 659 -30.59 14.44 15.08
CA LEU A 659 -29.53 14.79 14.13
C LEU A 659 -28.45 13.71 14.06
N ALA A 660 -28.00 13.22 15.21
CA ALA A 660 -27.00 12.14 15.29
C ALA A 660 -27.50 10.82 14.68
N THR A 661 -28.80 10.53 14.82
CA THR A 661 -29.43 9.33 14.22
C THR A 661 -29.43 9.42 12.69
N TYR A 662 -29.81 10.57 12.14
CA TYR A 662 -29.75 10.78 10.69
C TYR A 662 -28.32 10.74 10.16
N ARG A 663 -27.38 11.43 10.82
CA ARG A 663 -25.95 11.41 10.47
C ARG A 663 -25.43 9.98 10.42
N SER A 664 -25.65 9.20 11.48
CA SER A 664 -25.17 7.81 11.58
C SER A 664 -25.72 6.91 10.48
N THR A 665 -26.97 7.15 10.05
CA THR A 665 -27.59 6.40 8.93
C THR A 665 -26.94 6.77 7.60
N MET A 666 -26.66 8.06 7.37
CA MET A 666 -26.07 8.54 6.13
C MET A 666 -24.61 8.10 5.97
N VAL A 667 -23.83 8.11 7.05
CA VAL A 667 -22.39 7.77 7.02
C VAL A 667 -22.12 6.27 7.23
N GLN A 668 -23.15 5.44 7.41
CA GLN A 668 -22.95 4.01 7.60
C GLN A 668 -22.33 3.36 6.36
N ASN A 669 -21.34 2.48 6.55
CA ASN A 669 -20.66 1.76 5.46
C ASN A 669 -21.63 1.07 4.47
N LYS A 670 -22.77 0.56 4.94
CA LYS A 670 -23.80 -0.03 4.07
C LYS A 670 -24.36 1.00 3.08
N ASN A 671 -24.66 2.22 3.55
CA ASN A 671 -25.13 3.30 2.70
C ASN A 671 -24.02 3.79 1.76
N LEU A 672 -22.82 4.04 2.29
CA LEU A 672 -21.68 4.49 1.49
C LEU A 672 -21.32 3.49 0.38
N ALA A 673 -21.44 2.18 0.62
CA ALA A 673 -21.24 1.16 -0.41
C ALA A 673 -22.29 1.25 -1.54
N VAL A 674 -23.54 1.58 -1.22
CA VAL A 674 -24.61 1.80 -2.22
C VAL A 674 -24.32 3.05 -3.04
N LEU A 675 -23.92 4.16 -2.39
CA LEU A 675 -23.53 5.39 -3.07
C LEU A 675 -22.30 5.19 -3.98
N ALA A 676 -21.29 4.46 -3.48
CA ALA A 676 -20.11 4.07 -4.24
C ALA A 676 -20.48 3.30 -5.52
N LYS A 677 -21.41 2.34 -5.40
CA LYS A 677 -21.91 1.58 -6.56
C LYS A 677 -22.67 2.48 -7.54
N LYS A 678 -23.47 3.43 -7.04
CA LYS A 678 -24.25 4.35 -7.87
C LYS A 678 -23.36 5.24 -8.74
N ILE A 679 -22.20 5.66 -8.23
CA ILE A 679 -21.19 6.39 -9.02
C ILE A 679 -20.21 5.48 -9.78
N GLY A 680 -20.45 4.16 -9.78
CA GLY A 680 -19.66 3.17 -10.52
C GLY A 680 -18.26 2.89 -9.95
N LEU A 681 -18.00 3.20 -8.67
CA LEU A 681 -16.66 3.12 -8.07
C LEU A 681 -16.03 1.71 -8.14
N ASP A 682 -16.84 0.66 -8.08
CA ASP A 682 -16.40 -0.74 -8.17
C ASP A 682 -15.75 -1.08 -9.51
N GLU A 683 -16.03 -0.33 -10.57
CA GLU A 683 -15.40 -0.51 -11.86
C GLU A 683 -13.95 0.00 -11.88
N PHE A 684 -13.62 1.01 -11.06
CA PHE A 684 -12.36 1.76 -11.10
C PHE A 684 -11.36 1.37 -9.99
N MET A 685 -11.81 0.65 -8.95
CA MET A 685 -10.97 0.29 -7.81
C MET A 685 -9.86 -0.71 -8.14
N LEU A 686 -8.64 -0.41 -7.68
CA LEU A 686 -7.52 -1.36 -7.69
C LEU A 686 -7.64 -2.27 -6.46
N TYR A 687 -8.27 -3.43 -6.65
CA TYR A 687 -8.55 -4.42 -5.62
C TYR A 687 -8.00 -5.80 -6.02
N ALA A 688 -7.39 -6.53 -5.08
CA ALA A 688 -6.77 -7.82 -5.37
C ALA A 688 -7.75 -8.99 -5.47
N HIS A 689 -7.47 -9.95 -6.37
CA HIS A 689 -8.15 -11.25 -6.44
C HIS A 689 -7.47 -12.24 -5.51
N GLY A 690 -7.79 -12.14 -4.22
CA GLY A 690 -7.44 -13.18 -3.26
C GLY A 690 -8.58 -14.19 -3.14
N PRO A 691 -8.31 -15.48 -2.89
CA PRO A 691 -9.35 -16.46 -2.56
C PRO A 691 -10.21 -16.03 -1.36
N ASP A 692 -9.64 -15.28 -0.42
CA ASP A 692 -10.30 -14.76 0.78
C ASP A 692 -10.98 -13.39 0.57
N LEU A 693 -10.88 -12.80 -0.63
CA LEU A 693 -11.35 -11.45 -0.96
C LEU A 693 -12.44 -11.43 -2.03
N CYS A 694 -12.95 -12.62 -2.40
CA CYS A 694 -13.96 -12.80 -3.44
C CYS A 694 -15.40 -12.64 -2.93
N HIS A 695 -15.62 -12.47 -1.62
CA HIS A 695 -16.96 -12.34 -1.06
C HIS A 695 -17.53 -10.94 -1.29
N GLU A 696 -18.84 -10.87 -1.54
CA GLU A 696 -19.53 -9.61 -1.82
C GLU A 696 -19.50 -8.66 -0.62
N SER A 697 -19.55 -9.18 0.61
CA SER A 697 -19.45 -8.37 1.84
C SER A 697 -18.13 -7.61 1.91
N ASP A 698 -17.02 -8.29 1.61
CA ASP A 698 -15.68 -7.68 1.65
C ASP A 698 -15.54 -6.62 0.56
N LEU A 699 -16.10 -6.87 -0.62
CA LEU A 699 -16.14 -5.89 -1.71
C LEU A 699 -16.96 -4.65 -1.32
N ARG A 700 -18.17 -4.82 -0.75
CA ARG A 700 -19.01 -3.70 -0.31
C ARG A 700 -18.31 -2.87 0.77
N HIS A 701 -17.64 -3.52 1.72
CA HIS A 701 -16.81 -2.82 2.70
C HIS A 701 -15.67 -2.04 2.04
N ALA A 702 -14.93 -2.66 1.12
CA ALA A 702 -13.86 -1.98 0.40
C ALA A 702 -14.37 -0.79 -0.43
N MET A 703 -15.56 -0.88 -1.01
CA MET A 703 -16.20 0.21 -1.76
C MET A 703 -16.55 1.40 -0.87
N ALA A 704 -17.09 1.15 0.34
CA ALA A 704 -17.37 2.22 1.30
C ALA A 704 -16.08 2.98 1.68
N ASN A 705 -15.02 2.25 2.05
CA ASN A 705 -13.72 2.84 2.37
C ASN A 705 -13.11 3.61 1.17
N ALA A 706 -13.27 3.09 -0.04
CA ALA A 706 -12.81 3.77 -1.25
C ALA A 706 -13.61 5.04 -1.55
N PHE A 707 -14.91 5.06 -1.24
CA PHE A 707 -15.75 6.24 -1.37
C PHE A 707 -15.27 7.34 -0.41
N GLU A 708 -15.04 7.02 0.85
CA GLU A 708 -14.42 7.94 1.83
C GLU A 708 -13.08 8.46 1.32
N ALA A 709 -12.18 7.57 0.89
CA ALA A 709 -10.88 7.94 0.38
C ALA A 709 -10.96 8.85 -0.87
N MET A 710 -11.93 8.63 -1.75
CA MET A 710 -12.19 9.49 -2.89
C MET A 710 -12.68 10.87 -2.45
N MET A 711 -13.61 10.95 -1.50
CA MET A 711 -14.08 12.22 -0.94
C MET A 711 -12.92 13.03 -0.35
N ALA A 712 -11.99 12.36 0.35
CA ALA A 712 -10.76 13.00 0.84
C ALA A 712 -9.84 13.49 -0.28
N ALA A 713 -9.71 12.72 -1.37
CA ALA A 713 -8.92 13.12 -2.51
C ALA A 713 -9.48 14.39 -3.17
N ILE A 714 -10.80 14.47 -3.34
CA ILE A 714 -11.49 15.67 -3.85
C ILE A 714 -11.28 16.84 -2.89
N TYR A 715 -11.43 16.61 -1.59
CA TYR A 715 -11.23 17.64 -0.55
C TYR A 715 -9.83 18.26 -0.62
N LEU A 716 -8.80 17.45 -0.86
CA LEU A 716 -7.42 17.91 -0.96
C LEU A 716 -7.11 18.61 -2.31
N ASP A 717 -7.82 18.29 -3.40
CA ASP A 717 -7.57 18.83 -4.75
C ASP A 717 -8.41 20.08 -5.09
N ALA A 718 -9.66 20.14 -4.61
CA ALA A 718 -10.63 21.22 -4.85
C ALA A 718 -11.16 21.91 -3.59
N GLY A 719 -11.20 21.23 -2.44
CA GLY A 719 -11.83 21.74 -1.23
C GLY A 719 -13.23 21.17 -0.97
N ILE A 720 -13.91 21.70 0.04
CA ILE A 720 -15.14 21.10 0.59
C ILE A 720 -16.38 21.27 -0.28
N ASP A 721 -16.48 22.37 -1.03
CA ASP A 721 -17.68 22.69 -1.84
C ASP A 721 -17.87 21.65 -2.95
N GLU A 722 -16.78 21.19 -3.56
CA GLU A 722 -16.82 20.17 -4.60
C GLU A 722 -17.18 18.79 -4.03
N CYS A 723 -16.72 18.49 -2.81
CA CYS A 723 -17.15 17.31 -2.07
C CYS A 723 -18.66 17.35 -1.81
N ASP A 724 -19.19 18.47 -1.34
CA ASP A 724 -20.63 18.61 -1.08
C ASP A 724 -21.46 18.42 -2.35
N ARG A 725 -21.03 19.05 -3.46
CA ARG A 725 -21.66 18.87 -4.78
C ARG A 725 -21.76 17.40 -5.16
N ILE A 726 -20.64 16.67 -5.12
CA ILE A 726 -20.57 15.26 -5.53
C ILE A 726 -21.37 14.37 -4.58
N PHE A 727 -21.27 14.60 -3.26
CA PHE A 727 -22.02 13.84 -2.26
C PHE A 727 -23.54 14.05 -2.41
N GLY A 728 -23.99 15.29 -2.57
CA GLY A 728 -25.39 15.62 -2.82
C GLY A 728 -25.94 14.97 -4.09
N HIS A 729 -25.19 15.00 -5.20
CA HIS A 729 -25.59 14.30 -6.44
C HIS A 729 -25.62 12.78 -6.28
N ALA A 730 -24.67 12.18 -5.55
CA ALA A 730 -24.67 10.74 -5.30
C ALA A 730 -25.91 10.34 -4.48
N MET A 731 -26.22 11.09 -3.42
CA MET A 731 -27.38 10.85 -2.54
C MET A 731 -28.71 11.07 -3.24
N PHE A 732 -28.88 12.22 -3.89
CA PHE A 732 -30.20 12.72 -4.32
C PHE A 732 -30.32 12.99 -5.83
N GLY A 733 -29.34 12.59 -6.64
CA GLY A 733 -29.31 12.87 -8.08
C GLY A 733 -30.53 12.36 -8.88
N ASP A 734 -31.27 11.40 -8.34
CA ASP A 734 -32.47 10.85 -8.98
C ASP A 734 -33.72 11.74 -8.75
N SER A 735 -33.68 12.64 -7.77
CA SER A 735 -34.77 13.57 -7.45
C SER A 735 -34.27 15.01 -7.44
N LYS A 736 -34.67 15.78 -8.47
CA LYS A 736 -34.32 17.20 -8.58
C LYS A 736 -34.80 18.03 -7.39
N GLU A 737 -35.95 17.69 -6.83
CA GLU A 737 -36.54 18.39 -5.68
C GLU A 737 -35.75 18.16 -4.39
N LEU A 738 -35.34 16.92 -4.11
CA LEU A 738 -34.51 16.62 -2.94
C LEU A 738 -33.11 17.23 -3.09
N LEU A 739 -32.56 17.17 -4.31
CA LEU A 739 -31.26 17.77 -4.60
C LEU A 739 -31.28 19.29 -4.44
N SER A 740 -32.32 19.99 -4.92
CA SER A 740 -32.44 21.44 -4.69
C SER A 740 -32.59 21.78 -3.21
N THR A 741 -33.34 20.97 -2.46
CA THR A 741 -33.52 21.16 -1.02
C THR A 741 -32.22 20.94 -0.24
N TRP A 742 -31.37 20.02 -0.68
CA TRP A 742 -30.04 19.81 -0.09
C TRP A 742 -29.18 21.07 -0.23
N PHE A 743 -29.14 21.70 -1.40
CA PHE A 743 -28.25 22.85 -1.63
C PHE A 743 -28.84 24.21 -1.18
N ASP A 744 -30.17 24.34 -1.06
CA ASP A 744 -30.84 25.56 -0.60
C ASP A 744 -30.93 25.61 0.93
N LEU A 745 -29.78 25.74 1.59
CA LEU A 745 -29.70 25.79 3.04
C LEU A 745 -30.09 27.17 3.58
N GLU A 746 -31.06 27.19 4.49
CA GLU A 746 -31.39 28.39 5.25
C GLU A 746 -30.31 28.77 6.27
N ASP A 747 -30.21 30.07 6.58
CA ASP A 747 -29.29 30.57 7.59
C ASP A 747 -29.76 30.20 9.02
N HIS A 748 -28.87 30.23 10.02
CA HIS A 748 -29.25 29.91 11.41
C HIS A 748 -30.35 30.86 11.92
N PRO A 749 -31.38 30.39 12.69
CA PRO A 749 -32.52 31.24 13.10
C PRO A 749 -32.14 32.57 13.76
N LEU A 750 -31.11 32.58 14.62
CA LEU A 750 -30.62 33.83 15.26
C LEU A 750 -29.99 34.83 14.27
N LYS A 751 -29.47 34.36 13.14
CA LYS A 751 -28.98 35.20 12.03
C LYS A 751 -30.15 35.69 11.18
N GLN A 752 -31.14 34.83 10.92
CA GLN A 752 -32.37 35.22 10.22
C GLN A 752 -33.12 36.33 10.99
N ASP A 753 -33.18 36.23 12.32
CA ASP A 753 -33.77 37.26 13.18
C ASP A 753 -33.10 38.64 12.99
N ASN A 754 -31.79 38.67 12.74
CA ASN A 754 -30.99 39.90 12.62
C ASN A 754 -29.90 39.78 11.54
N PRO A 755 -30.24 39.83 10.23
CA PRO A 755 -29.29 39.52 9.14
C PRO A 755 -28.05 40.44 9.10
N ASN A 756 -28.19 41.67 9.61
CA ASN A 756 -27.13 42.66 9.67
C ASN A 756 -26.25 42.57 10.93
N GLY A 757 -26.52 41.61 11.83
CA GLY A 757 -25.90 41.48 13.15
C GLY A 757 -26.78 42.02 14.28
N ASP A 758 -26.54 41.54 15.50
CA ASP A 758 -27.39 41.76 16.67
C ASP A 758 -26.69 42.55 17.79
N ARG A 759 -25.54 43.17 17.49
CA ARG A 759 -24.73 43.90 18.48
C ARG A 759 -25.45 45.08 19.15
N HIS A 760 -26.51 45.59 18.52
CA HIS A 760 -27.35 46.65 19.11
C HIS A 760 -28.02 46.19 20.41
N LEU A 761 -28.27 44.89 20.59
CA LEU A 761 -28.86 44.30 21.79
C LEU A 761 -27.93 44.28 23.01
N ILE A 762 -26.63 44.50 22.82
CA ILE A 762 -25.64 44.46 23.92
C ILE A 762 -25.97 45.52 24.98
N ASN A 763 -26.44 46.70 24.58
CA ASN A 763 -26.75 47.77 25.52
C ASN A 763 -27.93 47.41 26.44
N ASP A 764 -28.87 46.62 25.95
CA ASP A 764 -30.12 46.31 26.64
C ASP A 764 -30.07 44.99 27.43
N VAL A 765 -29.14 44.09 27.09
CA VAL A 765 -29.08 42.73 27.66
C VAL A 765 -27.77 42.53 28.44
N PRO A 766 -27.80 42.54 29.79
CA PRO A 766 -26.61 42.39 30.62
C PRO A 766 -25.80 41.12 30.36
N ALA A 767 -26.46 40.02 29.99
CA ALA A 767 -25.77 38.78 29.63
C ALA A 767 -24.89 38.92 28.38
N LEU A 768 -25.31 39.74 27.40
CA LEU A 768 -24.52 40.00 26.20
C LEU A 768 -23.33 40.93 26.49
N GLN A 769 -23.48 41.88 27.43
CA GLN A 769 -22.38 42.73 27.88
C GLN A 769 -21.23 41.90 28.45
N LEU A 770 -21.56 40.93 29.31
CA LEU A 770 -20.58 40.00 29.88
C LEU A 770 -19.84 39.19 28.79
N LEU A 771 -20.53 38.76 27.73
CA LEU A 771 -19.92 38.03 26.63
C LEU A 771 -18.95 38.87 25.80
N THR A 772 -19.09 40.22 25.79
CA THR A 772 -18.09 41.07 25.12
C THR A 772 -16.72 41.05 25.79
N GLU A 773 -16.64 40.70 27.09
CA GLU A 773 -15.37 40.48 27.77
C GLU A 773 -14.70 39.19 27.27
N LEU A 774 -15.48 38.14 27.01
CA LEU A 774 -14.99 36.91 26.39
C LEU A 774 -14.48 37.19 24.97
N GLU A 775 -15.23 37.92 24.13
CA GLU A 775 -14.80 38.33 22.78
C GLU A 775 -13.43 39.01 22.80
N LYS A 776 -13.23 39.95 23.73
CA LYS A 776 -11.95 40.65 23.91
C LYS A 776 -10.83 39.71 24.35
N SER A 777 -11.12 38.78 25.26
CA SER A 777 -10.11 37.84 25.76
C SER A 777 -9.65 36.83 24.71
N ILE A 778 -10.56 36.39 23.83
CA ILE A 778 -10.26 35.46 22.74
C ILE A 778 -9.69 36.21 21.52
N GLY A 779 -10.03 37.50 21.36
CA GLY A 779 -9.62 38.32 20.22
C GLY A 779 -10.53 38.16 18.99
N VAL A 780 -11.77 37.70 19.17
CA VAL A 780 -12.75 37.51 18.08
C VAL A 780 -14.05 38.24 18.41
N THR A 781 -14.43 39.19 17.54
CA THR A 781 -15.71 39.91 17.63
C THR A 781 -16.76 39.21 16.78
N PHE A 782 -17.82 38.71 17.41
CA PHE A 782 -18.97 38.10 16.74
C PHE A 782 -19.85 39.15 16.08
N LYS A 783 -20.36 38.85 14.88
CA LYS A 783 -21.40 39.63 14.21
C LYS A 783 -22.76 39.41 14.89
N HIS A 784 -23.05 38.16 15.26
CA HIS A 784 -24.25 37.73 15.97
C HIS A 784 -23.90 37.20 17.37
N ILE A 785 -23.80 38.08 18.36
CA ILE A 785 -23.45 37.75 19.75
C ILE A 785 -24.48 36.82 20.41
N ARG A 786 -25.73 36.76 19.92
CA ARG A 786 -26.71 35.78 20.40
C ARG A 786 -26.32 34.34 20.07
N VAL A 787 -25.60 34.09 18.97
CA VAL A 787 -25.07 32.76 18.63
C VAL A 787 -24.03 32.32 19.68
N LEU A 788 -23.15 33.25 20.07
CA LEU A 788 -22.24 33.04 21.20
C LEU A 788 -23.02 32.81 22.50
N ALA A 789 -24.05 33.61 22.79
CA ALA A 789 -24.89 33.40 23.98
C ALA A 789 -25.57 32.03 24.00
N LYS A 790 -26.00 31.52 22.84
CA LYS A 790 -26.57 30.17 22.70
C LYS A 790 -25.55 29.09 23.06
N ALA A 791 -24.29 29.20 22.62
CA ALA A 791 -23.23 28.26 23.00
C ALA A 791 -22.99 28.18 24.51
N PHE A 792 -23.15 29.29 25.23
CA PHE A 792 -23.01 29.39 26.68
C PHE A 792 -24.33 29.12 27.45
N THR A 793 -25.41 28.72 26.76
CA THR A 793 -26.70 28.38 27.37
C THR A 793 -26.83 26.86 27.48
N ARG A 794 -26.79 26.37 28.72
CA ARG A 794 -26.81 24.92 29.02
C ARG A 794 -28.23 24.33 28.92
N ARG A 795 -28.30 23.01 28.71
CA ARG A 795 -29.55 22.21 28.67
C ARG A 795 -30.50 22.35 29.86
N ASN A 796 -30.03 22.82 31.01
CA ASN A 796 -30.87 23.05 32.20
C ASN A 796 -31.64 24.38 32.12
N ILE A 797 -31.33 25.22 31.15
CA ILE A 797 -32.07 26.43 30.81
C ILE A 797 -33.00 26.06 29.66
N GLY A 798 -34.30 26.16 29.91
CA GLY A 798 -35.31 25.93 28.88
C GLY A 798 -35.29 26.99 27.78
N PHE A 799 -36.31 26.95 26.93
CA PHE A 799 -36.47 27.93 25.86
C PHE A 799 -36.46 29.37 26.42
N ASN A 800 -35.70 30.24 25.77
CA ASN A 800 -35.68 31.67 26.07
C ASN A 800 -35.54 32.45 24.75
N ASN A 801 -36.10 33.67 24.70
CA ASN A 801 -36.14 34.47 23.47
C ASN A 801 -34.75 34.97 23.04
N LEU A 802 -33.77 35.02 23.96
CA LEU A 802 -32.43 35.48 23.64
C LEU A 802 -31.68 34.47 22.77
N THR A 803 -31.77 33.18 23.06
CA THR A 803 -30.95 32.12 22.43
C THR A 803 -31.75 31.06 21.68
N LEU A 804 -33.08 31.09 21.77
CA LEU A 804 -34.01 30.14 21.13
C LEU A 804 -33.63 28.68 21.47
N GLY A 805 -33.41 28.40 22.77
CA GLY A 805 -32.98 27.09 23.28
C GLY A 805 -31.52 27.06 23.74
N HIS A 806 -30.95 25.86 23.86
CA HIS A 806 -29.63 25.60 24.46
C HIS A 806 -28.56 25.21 23.42
N ASN A 807 -27.36 24.89 23.91
CA ASN A 807 -26.14 24.68 23.14
C ASN A 807 -25.97 23.30 22.46
N GLN A 808 -26.73 22.26 22.82
CA GLN A 808 -26.51 20.88 22.31
C GLN A 808 -26.39 20.75 20.78
N ARG A 809 -27.15 21.52 19.99
CA ARG A 809 -27.02 21.49 18.51
C ARG A 809 -25.69 22.11 18.04
N LEU A 810 -25.20 23.14 18.75
CA LEU A 810 -23.89 23.75 18.48
C LEU A 810 -22.73 22.86 18.96
N GLU A 811 -22.92 22.11 20.05
CA GLU A 811 -22.00 21.06 20.51
C GLU A 811 -21.82 20.00 19.41
N PHE A 812 -22.93 19.46 18.90
CA PHE A 812 -22.94 18.52 17.78
C PHE A 812 -22.19 19.02 16.54
N LEU A 813 -22.44 20.27 16.12
CA LEU A 813 -21.74 20.89 14.99
C LEU A 813 -20.25 21.12 15.29
N GLY A 814 -19.94 21.61 16.49
CA GLY A 814 -18.59 21.94 16.91
C GLY A 814 -17.66 20.73 17.04
N ASP A 815 -18.19 19.59 17.49
CA ASP A 815 -17.47 18.31 17.53
C ASP A 815 -17.00 17.91 16.12
N THR A 816 -17.90 17.92 15.14
CA THR A 816 -17.56 17.58 13.75
C THR A 816 -16.56 18.58 13.14
N VAL A 817 -16.70 19.89 13.41
CA VAL A 817 -15.73 20.91 12.97
C VAL A 817 -14.34 20.63 13.57
N LEU A 818 -14.26 20.30 14.85
CA LEU A 818 -13.02 19.98 15.55
C LEU A 818 -12.38 18.70 14.99
N GLN A 819 -13.20 17.69 14.71
CA GLN A 819 -12.77 16.43 14.12
C GLN A 819 -12.15 16.65 12.74
N LEU A 820 -12.81 17.37 11.83
CA LEU A 820 -12.27 17.64 10.49
C LEU A 820 -10.93 18.40 10.54
N ILE A 821 -10.87 19.49 11.32
CA ILE A 821 -9.65 20.31 11.45
C ILE A 821 -8.48 19.50 12.02
N THR A 822 -8.76 18.66 13.01
CA THR A 822 -7.72 17.82 13.64
C THR A 822 -7.26 16.72 12.70
N THR A 823 -8.19 16.04 12.03
CA THR A 823 -7.91 14.98 11.05
C THR A 823 -7.07 15.52 9.89
N ASP A 824 -7.44 16.68 9.32
CA ASP A 824 -6.69 17.35 8.25
C ASP A 824 -5.24 17.68 8.68
N TYR A 825 -5.08 18.24 9.87
CA TYR A 825 -3.76 18.53 10.43
C TYR A 825 -2.90 17.27 10.61
N LEU A 826 -3.47 16.21 11.20
CA LEU A 826 -2.77 14.95 11.41
C LEU A 826 -2.40 14.28 10.08
N TYR A 827 -3.28 14.33 9.08
CA TYR A 827 -3.00 13.80 7.74
C TYR A 827 -1.82 14.53 7.09
N LYS A 828 -1.78 15.87 7.14
CA LYS A 828 -0.73 16.66 6.49
C LYS A 828 0.62 16.56 7.18
N HIS A 829 0.65 16.56 8.52
CA HIS A 829 1.89 16.67 9.30
C HIS A 829 2.48 15.33 9.77
N PHE A 830 1.76 14.20 9.62
CA PHE A 830 2.25 12.87 10.04
C PHE A 830 2.24 11.86 8.88
N PRO A 831 3.01 12.08 7.79
CA PRO A 831 2.97 11.27 6.56
C PRO A 831 3.33 9.79 6.75
N TYR A 832 4.16 9.47 7.74
CA TYR A 832 4.59 8.10 8.03
C TYR A 832 3.60 7.29 8.89
N HIS A 833 2.53 7.92 9.38
CA HIS A 833 1.53 7.30 10.25
C HIS A 833 0.37 6.75 9.42
N HIS A 834 0.02 5.48 9.63
CA HIS A 834 -1.18 4.88 9.04
C HIS A 834 -2.44 5.30 9.83
N GLU A 835 -3.62 4.99 9.28
CA GLU A 835 -4.94 5.30 9.87
C GLU A 835 -4.97 5.05 11.39
N GLY A 836 -4.77 3.81 11.86
CA GLY A 836 -4.83 3.52 13.29
C GLY A 836 -3.86 4.31 14.18
N HIS A 837 -2.70 4.74 13.67
CA HIS A 837 -1.82 5.64 14.42
C HIS A 837 -2.38 7.07 14.48
N LEU A 838 -2.91 7.57 13.36
CA LEU A 838 -3.56 8.88 13.29
C LEU A 838 -4.81 8.92 14.18
N SER A 839 -5.62 7.87 14.18
CA SER A 839 -6.79 7.69 15.06
C SER A 839 -6.43 7.74 16.54
N ILE A 840 -5.30 7.11 16.93
CA ILE A 840 -4.77 7.22 18.31
C ILE A 840 -4.37 8.66 18.63
N LEU A 841 -3.62 9.34 17.75
CA LEU A 841 -3.22 10.73 17.95
C LEU A 841 -4.44 11.66 18.05
N ARG A 842 -5.44 11.48 17.19
CA ARG A 842 -6.71 12.21 17.20
C ARG A 842 -7.43 12.06 18.53
N THR A 843 -7.61 10.83 19.01
CA THR A 843 -8.28 10.53 20.29
C THR A 843 -7.57 11.14 21.50
N CYS A 844 -6.25 11.32 21.43
CA CYS A 844 -5.49 11.99 22.49
C CYS A 844 -5.67 13.50 22.48
N LEU A 845 -5.63 14.07 21.28
CA LEU A 845 -5.71 15.50 21.06
C LEU A 845 -7.13 16.03 21.31
N VAL A 846 -8.13 15.31 20.82
CA VAL A 846 -9.56 15.61 20.98
C VAL A 846 -10.14 14.62 21.99
N SER A 847 -10.10 15.02 23.25
CA SER A 847 -10.69 14.25 24.36
C SER A 847 -11.38 15.19 25.35
N ASN A 848 -12.39 14.71 26.07
CA ASN A 848 -13.07 15.50 27.09
C ASN A 848 -12.10 16.09 28.12
N ARG A 849 -10.99 15.39 28.41
CA ARG A 849 -9.96 15.87 29.33
C ARG A 849 -9.18 17.04 28.73
N THR A 850 -8.71 16.93 27.48
CA THR A 850 -7.97 18.01 26.81
C THR A 850 -8.84 19.24 26.65
N GLN A 851 -10.09 19.06 26.21
CA GLN A 851 -11.04 20.14 26.04
C GLN A 851 -11.42 20.80 27.37
N SER A 852 -11.58 20.03 28.45
CA SER A 852 -11.79 20.58 29.79
C SER A 852 -10.62 21.46 30.26
N VAL A 853 -9.38 21.10 29.93
CA VAL A 853 -8.21 21.93 30.25
C VAL A 853 -8.25 23.22 29.42
N ILE A 854 -8.57 23.14 28.13
CA ILE A 854 -8.72 24.33 27.27
C ILE A 854 -9.83 25.26 27.78
N CYS A 855 -10.96 24.70 28.21
CA CYS A 855 -12.07 25.44 28.81
C CYS A 855 -11.61 26.24 30.05
N ASP A 856 -10.77 25.62 30.89
CA ASP A 856 -10.22 26.22 32.10
C ASP A 856 -9.13 27.26 31.78
N ASP A 857 -8.24 26.96 30.83
CA ASP A 857 -7.16 27.85 30.37
C ASP A 857 -7.74 29.16 29.79
N ILE A 858 -8.84 29.08 29.05
CA ILE A 858 -9.55 30.25 28.49
C ILE A 858 -10.45 30.92 29.57
N GLY A 859 -10.86 30.17 30.59
CA GLY A 859 -11.76 30.66 31.64
C GLY A 859 -13.22 30.77 31.20
N MET A 860 -13.66 29.92 30.27
CA MET A 860 -15.01 29.94 29.67
C MET A 860 -16.15 29.82 30.69
N THR A 861 -15.93 29.09 31.79
CA THR A 861 -16.95 28.82 32.82
C THR A 861 -17.56 30.09 33.45
N LYS A 862 -16.84 31.22 33.39
CA LYS A 862 -17.28 32.53 33.92
C LYS A 862 -18.42 33.15 33.12
N TYR A 863 -18.58 32.74 31.86
CA TYR A 863 -19.49 33.35 30.90
C TYR A 863 -20.76 32.52 30.68
N LEU A 864 -20.97 31.46 31.47
CA LEU A 864 -22.18 30.64 31.38
C LEU A 864 -23.43 31.48 31.68
N VAL A 865 -24.39 31.42 30.76
CA VAL A 865 -25.74 31.88 31.03
C VAL A 865 -26.28 31.00 32.15
N THR A 866 -26.65 31.60 33.28
CA THR A 866 -27.16 30.90 34.47
C THR A 866 -28.53 31.41 34.86
N PRO A 867 -29.47 30.54 35.30
CA PRO A 867 -30.73 30.99 35.85
C PRO A 867 -30.48 31.91 37.05
N LYS A 868 -31.30 32.96 37.23
CA LYS A 868 -31.19 33.91 38.35
C LYS A 868 -31.08 33.21 39.72
N VAL A 869 -31.69 32.03 39.87
CA VAL A 869 -31.66 31.22 41.10
C VAL A 869 -30.26 30.71 41.43
N MET A 870 -29.42 30.41 40.43
CA MET A 870 -28.07 29.87 40.61
C MET A 870 -26.99 30.94 40.80
N GLN A 871 -27.25 32.18 40.37
CA GLN A 871 -26.28 33.28 40.52
C GLN A 871 -25.91 33.56 41.99
N LYS A 872 -26.76 33.18 42.95
CA LYS A 872 -26.49 33.33 44.39
C LYS A 872 -25.49 32.32 44.97
N SER A 873 -25.25 31.19 44.30
CA SER A 873 -24.46 30.07 44.84
C SER A 873 -23.01 30.05 44.39
N GLY A 874 -22.53 31.14 43.78
CA GLY A 874 -21.19 31.24 43.19
C GLY A 874 -21.09 30.58 41.81
N MET A 875 -19.85 30.50 41.31
CA MET A 875 -19.53 29.92 40.01
C MET A 875 -19.93 28.44 39.93
N PRO A 876 -20.64 27.99 38.88
CA PRO A 876 -21.04 26.60 38.75
C PRO A 876 -19.82 25.69 38.58
N VAL A 877 -19.70 24.67 39.43
CA VAL A 877 -18.68 23.62 39.27
C VAL A 877 -19.13 22.68 38.14
N LEU A 878 -18.49 22.80 36.98
CA LEU A 878 -18.77 21.94 35.82
C LEU A 878 -17.97 20.65 35.86
N ARG A 879 -18.58 19.55 35.41
CA ARG A 879 -17.87 18.29 35.19
C ARG A 879 -17.00 18.39 33.94
N VAL A 880 -16.02 17.49 33.81
CA VAL A 880 -15.11 17.41 32.65
C VAL A 880 -15.89 17.37 31.33
N LYS A 881 -16.98 16.58 31.26
CA LYS A 881 -17.84 16.53 30.07
C LYS A 881 -18.49 17.89 29.79
N ASP A 882 -19.16 18.50 30.78
CA ASP A 882 -19.86 19.78 30.57
C ASP A 882 -18.91 20.91 30.11
N LYS A 883 -17.62 20.83 30.46
CA LYS A 883 -16.58 21.76 29.99
C LYS A 883 -16.15 21.48 28.54
N ALA A 884 -16.09 20.21 28.14
CA ALA A 884 -15.81 19.81 26.76
C ALA A 884 -16.96 20.23 25.84
N ASP A 885 -18.19 19.88 26.22
CA ASP A 885 -19.42 20.26 25.50
C ASP A 885 -19.49 21.79 25.27
N LEU A 886 -18.97 22.60 26.22
CA LEU A 886 -18.89 24.06 26.09
C LEU A 886 -17.84 24.53 25.07
N VAL A 887 -16.70 23.86 24.99
CA VAL A 887 -15.65 24.17 24.00
C VAL A 887 -16.13 23.81 22.59
N GLU A 888 -16.77 22.65 22.43
CA GLU A 888 -17.41 22.23 21.18
C GLU A 888 -18.51 23.23 20.79
N ALA A 889 -19.43 23.55 21.71
CA ALA A 889 -20.49 24.52 21.42
C ALA A 889 -19.95 25.91 21.05
N PHE A 890 -18.86 26.36 21.69
CA PHE A 890 -18.17 27.59 21.31
C PHE A 890 -17.60 27.51 19.90
N LEU A 891 -16.95 26.39 19.54
CA LEU A 891 -16.42 26.18 18.19
C LEU A 891 -17.53 26.12 17.14
N GLY A 892 -18.67 25.48 17.46
CA GLY A 892 -19.86 25.47 16.62
C GLY A 892 -20.44 26.88 16.41
N ALA A 893 -20.51 27.69 17.47
CA ALA A 893 -20.91 29.10 17.36
C ALA A 893 -19.92 29.92 16.52
N LEU A 894 -18.62 29.72 16.71
CA LEU A 894 -17.58 30.39 15.95
C LEU A 894 -17.69 30.05 14.45
N TYR A 895 -17.95 28.78 14.13
CA TYR A 895 -18.19 28.33 12.76
C TYR A 895 -19.42 29.01 12.14
N VAL A 896 -20.56 29.02 12.84
CA VAL A 896 -21.83 29.61 12.34
C VAL A 896 -21.71 31.12 12.09
N ASP A 897 -20.95 31.86 12.91
CA ASP A 897 -20.83 33.32 12.78
C ASP A 897 -19.67 33.78 11.90
N ARG A 898 -18.50 33.13 11.97
CA ARG A 898 -17.25 33.59 11.35
C ARG A 898 -16.67 32.65 10.29
N GLY A 899 -17.16 31.41 10.23
CA GLY A 899 -16.72 30.41 9.26
C GLY A 899 -15.48 29.59 9.68
N PHE A 900 -15.08 28.68 8.79
CA PHE A 900 -14.13 27.61 9.07
C PHE A 900 -12.70 28.07 9.39
N ASP A 901 -12.23 29.17 8.79
CA ASP A 901 -10.85 29.64 8.99
C ASP A 901 -10.57 30.12 10.42
N TYR A 902 -11.55 30.75 11.08
CA TYR A 902 -11.44 31.13 12.48
C TYR A 902 -11.32 29.91 13.39
N CYS A 903 -12.05 28.85 13.09
CA CYS A 903 -11.96 27.58 13.80
C CYS A 903 -10.57 26.94 13.64
N LYS A 904 -9.98 26.95 12.44
CA LYS A 904 -8.60 26.45 12.21
C LYS A 904 -7.58 27.19 13.08
N VAL A 905 -7.68 28.52 13.14
CA VAL A 905 -6.78 29.34 13.95
C VAL A 905 -6.93 29.01 15.43
N PHE A 906 -8.17 28.89 15.91
CA PHE A 906 -8.45 28.47 17.29
C PHE A 906 -7.81 27.11 17.61
N CYS A 907 -8.01 26.09 16.75
CA CYS A 907 -7.43 24.76 16.94
C CYS A 907 -5.88 24.77 16.90
N ARG A 908 -5.29 25.57 16.01
CA ARG A 908 -3.83 25.73 15.89
C ARG A 908 -3.19 26.30 17.15
N ILE A 909 -3.89 27.17 17.88
CA ILE A 909 -3.39 27.79 19.10
C ILE A 909 -3.73 26.92 20.32
N CYS A 910 -4.97 26.44 20.42
CA CYS A 910 -5.50 25.79 21.62
C CYS A 910 -5.27 24.27 21.66
N PHE A 911 -5.18 23.58 20.52
CA PHE A 911 -5.06 22.12 20.49
C PHE A 911 -3.65 21.67 20.08
N PHE A 912 -3.20 22.02 18.88
CA PHE A 912 -2.01 21.42 18.25
C PHE A 912 -0.70 21.53 19.05
N PRO A 913 -0.40 22.61 19.79
CA PRO A 913 0.82 22.71 20.59
C PRO A 913 0.92 21.63 21.68
N ARG A 914 -0.23 21.11 22.14
CA ARG A 914 -0.31 20.06 23.17
C ARG A 914 0.10 18.68 22.62
N LEU A 915 0.06 18.47 21.30
CA LEU A 915 0.36 17.19 20.67
C LEU A 915 1.81 16.74 20.92
N LYS A 916 2.78 17.66 20.85
CA LYS A 916 4.20 17.36 21.14
C LYS A 916 4.35 16.83 22.57
N PHE A 917 3.67 17.43 23.53
CA PHE A 917 3.67 16.97 24.91
C PHE A 917 3.03 15.58 25.04
N PHE A 918 1.89 15.33 24.39
CA PHE A 918 1.22 14.02 24.43
C PHE A 918 2.06 12.89 23.85
N ILE A 919 2.80 13.16 22.76
CA ILE A 919 3.71 12.20 22.14
C ILE A 919 4.88 11.88 23.08
N ILE A 920 5.57 12.92 23.59
CA ILE A 920 6.75 12.76 24.46
C ILE A 920 6.37 12.08 25.79
N ALA A 921 5.24 12.48 26.38
CA ALA A 921 4.74 11.92 27.64
C ALA A 921 4.05 10.55 27.48
N GLN A 922 3.94 10.03 26.25
CA GLN A 922 3.26 8.77 25.92
C GLN A 922 1.82 8.69 26.43
N HIS A 923 1.11 9.81 26.49
CA HIS A 923 -0.28 9.87 26.99
C HIS A 923 -1.27 9.12 26.09
N TRP A 924 -0.83 8.76 24.89
CA TRP A 924 -1.58 7.92 23.96
C TRP A 924 -1.61 6.44 24.31
N ASN A 925 -0.74 5.98 25.21
CA ASN A 925 -0.70 4.60 25.66
C ASN A 925 -1.31 4.50 27.06
N ASP A 926 -2.59 4.15 27.16
CA ASP A 926 -3.25 4.08 28.47
C ASP A 926 -2.58 3.02 29.36
N PRO A 927 -2.47 3.23 30.69
CA PRO A 927 -1.72 2.32 31.56
C PRO A 927 -2.23 0.87 31.56
N LYS A 928 -3.53 0.64 31.29
CA LYS A 928 -4.11 -0.70 31.26
C LYS A 928 -3.70 -1.43 29.98
N SER A 929 -3.80 -0.78 28.82
CA SER A 929 -3.30 -1.32 27.56
C SER A 929 -1.79 -1.47 27.57
N GLN A 930 -1.05 -0.51 28.14
CA GLN A 930 0.39 -0.61 28.30
C GLN A 930 0.78 -1.81 29.18
N LEU A 931 0.09 -2.03 30.31
CA LEU A 931 0.32 -3.21 31.15
C LEU A 931 -0.05 -4.50 30.41
N GLN A 932 -1.15 -4.53 29.66
CA GLN A 932 -1.52 -5.68 28.84
C GLN A 932 -0.45 -5.99 27.80
N GLN A 933 -0.01 -4.99 27.03
CA GLN A 933 1.06 -5.13 26.04
C GLN A 933 2.36 -5.63 26.68
N CYS A 934 2.73 -5.08 27.84
CA CYS A 934 3.87 -5.54 28.62
C CYS A 934 3.69 -6.99 29.09
N CYS A 935 2.53 -7.39 29.58
CA CYS A 935 2.25 -8.76 29.98
C CYS A 935 2.22 -9.74 28.78
N LEU A 936 1.73 -9.30 27.61
CA LEU A 936 1.78 -10.07 26.36
C LEU A 936 3.23 -10.29 25.88
N THR A 937 4.20 -9.48 26.34
CA THR A 937 5.63 -9.75 26.11
C THR A 937 6.18 -10.89 26.96
N LEU A 938 5.53 -11.23 28.09
CA LEU A 938 5.96 -12.24 29.06
C LEU A 938 5.42 -13.66 28.78
N ARG A 939 4.92 -13.92 27.56
CA ARG A 939 4.39 -15.24 27.15
C ARG A 939 5.38 -16.37 27.43
N GLN A 940 4.86 -17.53 27.80
CA GLN A 940 5.68 -18.74 27.96
C GLN A 940 6.27 -19.16 26.62
N VAL A 941 7.47 -19.75 26.69
CA VAL A 941 8.24 -20.18 25.52
C VAL A 941 7.57 -21.37 24.82
N ASP A 942 6.93 -22.25 25.60
CA ASP A 942 6.41 -23.55 25.13
C ASP A 942 5.03 -23.48 24.48
N GLY A 943 4.50 -22.28 24.25
CA GLY A 943 3.14 -22.10 23.74
C GLY A 943 2.10 -21.95 24.85
N GLY A 944 0.82 -21.89 24.48
CA GLY A 944 -0.29 -21.55 25.37
C GLY A 944 -0.90 -20.19 25.09
N GLU A 945 -2.15 -20.04 25.53
CA GLU A 945 -2.88 -18.77 25.53
C GLU A 945 -2.12 -17.72 26.33
N PRO A 946 -2.06 -16.47 25.86
CA PRO A 946 -1.37 -15.43 26.58
C PRO A 946 -2.06 -15.13 27.91
N ASP A 947 -1.30 -15.13 29.00
CA ASP A 947 -1.79 -14.61 30.27
C ASP A 947 -2.15 -13.11 30.10
N ILE A 948 -3.37 -12.73 30.51
CA ILE A 948 -3.83 -11.33 30.50
C ILE A 948 -3.91 -10.85 31.96
N PRO A 949 -3.61 -9.57 32.25
CA PRO A 949 -3.81 -9.02 33.59
C PRO A 949 -5.29 -9.10 34.01
N GLU A 950 -5.57 -9.77 35.13
CA GLU A 950 -6.90 -9.85 35.73
C GLU A 950 -7.11 -8.72 36.73
N TYR A 951 -8.20 -7.96 36.59
CA TYR A 951 -8.57 -6.91 37.53
C TYR A 951 -9.68 -7.40 38.45
N ARG A 952 -9.43 -7.40 39.77
CA ARG A 952 -10.41 -7.84 40.78
C ARG A 952 -10.70 -6.72 41.77
N THR A 953 -11.97 -6.41 41.98
CA THR A 953 -12.42 -5.46 43.00
C THR A 953 -12.14 -6.03 44.39
N ILE A 954 -11.40 -5.29 45.21
CA ILE A 954 -11.08 -5.64 46.60
C ILE A 954 -12.12 -5.06 47.55
N ALA A 955 -12.52 -3.80 47.34
CA ALA A 955 -13.46 -3.09 48.18
C ALA A 955 -14.18 -2.00 47.38
N VAL A 956 -15.40 -1.68 47.80
CA VAL A 956 -16.15 -0.51 47.36
C VAL A 956 -16.57 0.23 48.62
N GLU A 957 -15.99 1.40 48.84
CA GLU A 957 -16.17 2.19 50.06
C GLU A 957 -16.84 3.52 49.74
N GLY A 958 -17.56 4.10 50.70
CA GLY A 958 -18.18 5.42 50.59
C GLY A 958 -19.62 5.42 50.07
N PRO A 959 -20.29 6.58 50.17
CA PRO A 959 -21.67 6.78 49.74
C PRO A 959 -21.87 6.45 48.25
N THR A 960 -23.10 6.10 47.84
CA THR A 960 -23.46 5.79 46.44
C THR A 960 -22.96 6.85 45.44
N ASN A 961 -22.91 8.11 45.86
CA ASN A 961 -22.61 9.27 45.03
C ASN A 961 -21.08 9.55 44.94
N THR A 962 -20.30 9.00 45.86
CA THR A 962 -18.85 9.23 46.01
C THR A 962 -18.09 7.93 46.29
N ARG A 963 -18.55 6.82 45.69
CA ARG A 963 -17.94 5.50 45.84
C ARG A 963 -16.47 5.54 45.44
N ILE A 964 -15.63 4.94 46.26
CA ILE A 964 -14.21 4.69 45.99
C ILE A 964 -14.07 3.20 45.73
N TYR A 965 -13.79 2.85 44.48
CA TYR A 965 -13.49 1.49 44.06
C TYR A 965 -12.01 1.20 44.29
N LYS A 966 -11.71 0.12 45.01
CA LYS A 966 -10.35 -0.38 45.22
C LYS A 966 -10.17 -1.66 44.41
N VAL A 967 -9.31 -1.63 43.41
CA VAL A 967 -9.10 -2.73 42.45
C VAL A 967 -7.65 -3.21 42.53
N ALA A 968 -7.46 -4.51 42.60
CA ALA A 968 -6.15 -5.15 42.45
C ALA A 968 -5.98 -5.69 41.03
N VAL A 969 -4.77 -5.56 40.49
CA VAL A 969 -4.38 -6.23 39.25
C VAL A 969 -3.53 -7.45 39.57
N TYR A 970 -3.89 -8.59 38.99
CA TYR A 970 -3.24 -9.88 39.14
C TYR A 970 -2.68 -10.32 37.80
N PHE A 971 -1.50 -10.94 37.82
CA PHE A 971 -0.92 -11.58 36.65
C PHE A 971 -0.33 -12.91 37.08
N ARG A 972 -0.71 -14.01 36.42
CA ARG A 972 -0.39 -15.38 36.85
C ARG A 972 -0.72 -15.64 38.32
N LYS A 973 -1.95 -15.29 38.71
CA LYS A 973 -2.48 -15.37 40.09
C LYS A 973 -1.70 -14.55 41.14
N LYS A 974 -0.65 -13.80 40.76
CA LYS A 974 0.12 -12.94 41.66
C LYS A 974 -0.40 -11.50 41.57
N ARG A 975 -0.79 -10.93 42.71
CA ARG A 975 -1.16 -9.51 42.81
C ARG A 975 0.06 -8.64 42.47
N LEU A 976 -0.03 -7.85 41.40
CA LEU A 976 1.04 -6.93 41.01
C LEU A 976 0.93 -5.60 41.76
N ALA A 977 -0.28 -5.03 41.81
CA ALA A 977 -0.55 -3.76 42.48
C ALA A 977 -2.05 -3.59 42.81
N VAL A 978 -2.35 -2.49 43.49
CA VAL A 978 -3.71 -2.04 43.83
C VAL A 978 -3.84 -0.58 43.41
N GLY A 979 -5.01 -0.20 42.90
CA GLY A 979 -5.38 1.17 42.57
C GLY A 979 -6.75 1.51 43.15
N CYS A 980 -6.96 2.78 43.46
CA CYS A 980 -8.24 3.30 43.95
C CYS A 980 -8.74 4.38 43.00
N GLY A 981 -10.04 4.42 42.70
CA GLY A 981 -10.64 5.44 41.85
C GLY A 981 -12.13 5.61 42.11
N HIS A 982 -12.68 6.77 41.73
CA HIS A 982 -14.12 7.03 41.88
C HIS A 982 -14.99 6.27 40.87
N THR A 983 -14.36 5.71 39.83
CA THR A 983 -14.98 4.78 38.89
C THR A 983 -14.16 3.51 38.80
N MET A 984 -14.81 2.41 38.41
CA MET A 984 -14.13 1.12 38.21
C MET A 984 -12.97 1.24 37.20
N GLN A 985 -13.19 1.97 36.10
CA GLN A 985 -12.18 2.20 35.06
C GLN A 985 -10.96 2.96 35.61
N LEU A 986 -11.17 4.04 36.36
CA LEU A 986 -10.06 4.81 36.95
C LEU A 986 -9.29 4.00 37.98
N ALA A 987 -9.99 3.20 38.80
CA ALA A 987 -9.36 2.29 39.75
C ALA A 987 -8.49 1.23 39.04
N GLN A 988 -8.97 0.67 37.93
CA GLN A 988 -8.21 -0.26 37.09
C GLN A 988 -6.98 0.42 36.46
N MET A 989 -7.13 1.61 35.87
CA MET A 989 -6.00 2.35 35.28
C MET A 989 -4.92 2.65 36.30
N ARG A 990 -5.28 3.13 37.50
CA ARG A 990 -4.33 3.38 38.60
C ARG A 990 -3.69 2.08 39.11
N ALA A 991 -4.45 0.98 39.15
CA ALA A 991 -3.88 -0.31 39.51
C ALA A 991 -2.83 -0.77 38.48
N ALA A 992 -3.11 -0.53 37.19
CA ALA A 992 -2.20 -0.84 36.10
C ALA A 992 -0.94 0.05 36.11
N GLU A 993 -1.11 1.35 36.29
CA GLU A 993 -0.02 2.34 36.46
C GLU A 993 0.88 1.96 37.64
N ASN A 994 0.28 1.67 38.80
CA ASN A 994 1.02 1.21 39.97
C ASN A 994 1.75 -0.12 39.70
N ALA A 995 1.18 -1.02 38.89
CA ALA A 995 1.85 -2.26 38.50
C ALA A 995 3.04 -1.99 37.56
N LEU A 996 2.91 -1.10 36.58
CA LEU A 996 3.99 -0.70 35.68
C LEU A 996 5.16 -0.06 36.45
N ILE A 997 4.87 0.77 37.47
CA ILE A 997 5.87 1.39 38.33
C ILE A 997 6.50 0.36 39.28
N LYS A 998 5.69 -0.30 40.12
CA LYS A 998 6.18 -1.23 41.17
C LYS A 998 6.86 -2.45 40.58
N ARG A 999 6.41 -2.91 39.42
CA ARG A 999 6.95 -4.07 38.73
C ARG A 999 7.69 -3.71 37.45
N SER A 1000 8.32 -2.53 37.41
CA SER A 1000 9.22 -2.14 36.31
C SER A 1000 10.36 -3.13 36.08
N ASP A 1001 10.68 -3.97 37.08
CA ASP A 1001 11.61 -5.10 36.98
C ASP A 1001 11.12 -6.22 36.06
N LEU A 1002 9.80 -6.41 35.93
CA LEU A 1002 9.19 -7.38 35.01
C LEU A 1002 9.21 -6.92 33.56
N PHE A 1003 9.29 -5.61 33.31
CA PHE A 1003 9.04 -5.02 31.99
C PHE A 1003 10.28 -4.26 31.50
N PRO A 1004 11.39 -4.95 31.18
CA PRO A 1004 12.64 -4.29 30.80
C PRO A 1004 12.52 -3.45 29.52
N THR A 1005 11.57 -3.77 28.63
CA THR A 1005 11.26 -3.00 27.42
C THR A 1005 10.89 -1.54 27.72
N LEU A 1006 10.29 -1.24 28.88
CA LEU A 1006 9.94 0.13 29.27
C LEU A 1006 11.18 1.01 29.55
N LYS A 1007 12.33 0.41 29.89
CA LYS A 1007 13.58 1.15 30.12
C LYS A 1007 14.31 1.54 28.84
N ASN A 1008 14.02 0.87 27.72
CA ASN A 1008 14.66 1.18 26.44
C ASN A 1008 13.96 2.34 25.71
N THR A 1009 12.66 2.50 25.89
CA THR A 1009 11.88 3.61 25.29
C THR A 1009 12.29 4.99 25.82
N THR A 1010 12.72 5.07 27.09
CA THR A 1010 13.23 6.32 27.70
C THR A 1010 14.63 6.71 27.19
N LYS A 1011 15.44 5.76 26.72
CA LYS A 1011 16.73 6.08 26.09
C LYS A 1011 16.56 6.58 24.65
N HIS A 1012 15.68 5.97 23.85
CA HIS A 1012 15.48 6.36 22.45
C HIS A 1012 14.96 7.79 22.29
N SER A 1013 14.02 8.19 23.15
CA SER A 1013 13.50 9.56 23.20
C SER A 1013 14.57 10.60 23.59
N ALA A 1014 15.53 10.24 24.44
CA ALA A 1014 16.65 11.13 24.80
C ALA A 1014 17.71 11.27 23.69
N THR A 1015 17.90 10.26 22.84
CA THR A 1015 18.85 10.32 21.72
C THR A 1015 18.33 11.07 20.50
N GLN A 1016 17.02 11.01 20.20
CA GLN A 1016 16.46 11.72 19.05
C GLN A 1016 16.26 13.21 19.29
N GLY A 1017 16.05 13.64 20.53
CA GLY A 1017 15.95 15.07 20.88
C GLY A 1017 17.25 15.87 20.77
N ARG A 1018 18.40 15.24 20.42
CA ARG A 1018 19.71 15.91 20.31
C ARG A 1018 20.13 16.26 18.88
N HIS A 1019 19.33 15.91 17.87
CA HIS A 1019 19.74 16.00 16.46
C HIS A 1019 19.14 17.17 15.67
N ASP A 1020 18.46 18.12 16.32
CA ASP A 1020 17.80 19.25 15.63
C ASP A 1020 18.30 20.64 16.09
N ASP A 1021 19.40 20.71 16.84
CA ASP A 1021 20.06 21.97 17.19
C ASP A 1021 21.34 22.14 16.34
N GLY A 1022 21.36 23.20 15.52
CA GLY A 1022 22.54 23.66 14.80
C GLY A 1022 23.74 23.94 15.73
N PRO A 1023 24.96 24.03 15.18
CA PRO A 1023 26.19 23.81 15.93
C PRO A 1023 26.43 24.92 16.97
N ILE A 1024 26.23 24.59 18.25
CA ILE A 1024 26.75 25.39 19.35
C ILE A 1024 28.26 25.14 19.47
N VAL A 1025 29.00 26.23 19.32
CA VAL A 1025 30.44 26.36 19.57
C VAL A 1025 30.81 25.79 20.95
N LYS A 1026 31.67 24.77 20.97
CA LYS A 1026 32.28 24.21 22.20
C LYS A 1026 33.32 25.19 22.75
N MET A 1027 33.12 25.70 23.97
CA MET A 1027 34.20 26.12 24.85
C MET A 1027 34.27 25.17 26.06
N LYS A 1028 35.48 24.63 26.29
CA LYS A 1028 35.87 23.70 27.36
C LYS A 1028 36.05 24.43 28.70
N CYS A 1029 35.62 23.82 29.81
CA CYS A 1029 36.51 23.61 30.96
C CYS A 1029 35.96 22.56 31.95
N ASP A 1030 36.88 21.68 32.33
CA ASP A 1030 36.96 20.62 33.36
C ASP A 1030 36.35 20.93 34.73
N SER A 1031 36.24 20.05 35.74
CA SER A 1031 36.05 18.59 35.96
C SER A 1031 36.25 18.41 37.49
N THR A 1032 35.32 17.77 38.22
CA THR A 1032 35.37 17.20 39.61
C THR A 1032 33.98 17.43 40.24
N ASP A 1033 33.25 16.50 40.86
CA ASP A 1033 33.62 15.29 41.59
C ASP A 1033 32.41 14.33 41.72
N ARG A 1034 32.68 13.04 41.93
CA ARG A 1034 31.71 11.93 42.00
C ARG A 1034 31.20 11.72 43.44
N ALA A 1035 29.96 11.21 43.59
CA ALA A 1035 29.61 9.92 44.25
C ALA A 1035 28.39 9.89 45.21
N LYS A 1036 27.43 9.01 44.84
CA LYS A 1036 26.73 7.97 45.64
C LYS A 1036 25.47 8.30 46.50
N GLN A 1037 24.60 7.26 46.51
CA GLN A 1037 23.51 6.88 47.45
C GLN A 1037 22.09 7.17 46.90
N HIS A 1038 21.34 6.26 46.28
CA HIS A 1038 20.74 4.96 46.68
C HIS A 1038 19.76 5.04 47.89
N ILE A 1039 18.51 4.57 47.66
CA ILE A 1039 17.67 3.68 48.54
C ILE A 1039 16.43 4.27 49.29
N LEU A 1040 15.24 3.70 48.93
CA LEU A 1040 14.03 3.35 49.75
C LEU A 1040 13.20 4.49 50.42
N PHE A 1041 11.98 4.30 50.91
CA PHE A 1041 10.71 3.61 50.57
C PHE A 1041 9.70 4.10 51.65
N ASN A 1042 8.38 3.99 51.41
CA ASN A 1042 7.28 4.10 52.41
C ASN A 1042 7.03 5.46 53.09
N SER A 1043 5.89 5.77 53.72
CA SER A 1043 4.46 5.51 53.54
C SER A 1043 3.73 6.33 54.63
N THR A 1044 2.47 6.69 54.37
CA THR A 1044 1.36 6.87 55.35
C THR A 1044 1.27 8.09 56.29
N HIS A 1045 0.12 8.76 56.13
CA HIS A 1045 -0.82 9.29 57.14
C HIS A 1045 -0.51 10.59 57.94
N ALA A 1046 -1.28 11.62 57.56
CA ALA A 1046 -2.29 12.32 58.36
C ALA A 1046 -1.89 13.43 59.37
N LEU A 1047 -2.76 14.45 59.36
CA LEU A 1047 -3.08 15.48 60.36
C LEU A 1047 -2.46 16.89 60.21
N GLN A 1048 -3.33 17.77 59.71
CA GLN A 1048 -3.62 19.15 60.14
C GLN A 1048 -2.71 19.79 61.21
N SER A 1049 -2.12 20.95 60.91
CA SER A 1049 -2.56 22.26 61.44
C SER A 1049 -1.58 23.40 61.13
N ASN A 1050 -2.19 24.50 60.69
CA ASN A 1050 -1.81 25.92 60.59
C ASN A 1050 -0.41 26.46 60.96
N ALA A 1051 0.06 27.30 60.02
CA ALA A 1051 0.58 28.67 60.18
C ALA A 1051 1.99 28.90 60.75
N GLY A 1052 2.79 29.65 59.99
CA GLY A 1052 3.93 30.40 60.51
C GLY A 1052 5.16 30.38 59.60
N SER A 1053 5.40 31.49 58.93
CA SER A 1053 6.50 31.82 58.01
C SER A 1053 7.92 31.59 58.54
N SER A 1054 8.82 31.08 57.69
CA SER A 1054 9.95 31.82 57.07
C SER A 1054 11.19 30.94 56.80
N LEU A 1055 11.69 31.05 55.56
CA LEU A 1055 13.07 30.87 55.08
C LEU A 1055 13.76 29.50 55.26
N THR A 1056 13.91 28.74 54.16
CA THR A 1056 15.20 28.14 53.70
C THR A 1056 15.03 27.42 52.35
N ASP A 1057 15.80 27.87 51.34
CA ASP A 1057 16.42 27.19 50.19
C ASP A 1057 15.73 25.98 49.53
N ASP A 1058 15.18 26.20 48.32
CA ASP A 1058 14.78 25.16 47.37
C ASP A 1058 15.55 25.33 46.05
N ILE A 1059 16.46 24.39 45.74
CA ILE A 1059 17.04 24.19 44.41
C ILE A 1059 15.98 23.50 43.55
N GLN A 1060 15.20 24.28 42.81
CA GLN A 1060 14.29 23.78 41.77
C GLN A 1060 14.98 23.82 40.39
N THR A 1061 15.34 22.65 39.85
CA THR A 1061 15.46 22.50 38.40
C THR A 1061 14.07 22.45 37.79
N SER A 1062 13.54 23.62 37.42
CA SER A 1062 12.25 23.78 36.76
C SER A 1062 12.32 23.35 35.29
N LYS A 1063 11.60 22.28 34.92
CA LYS A 1063 11.07 22.14 33.57
C LYS A 1063 10.04 23.25 33.35
N PRO A 1064 9.98 23.92 32.19
CA PRO A 1064 9.03 25.00 31.99
C PRO A 1064 7.61 24.42 31.97
N GLN A 1065 6.84 24.69 33.02
CA GLN A 1065 5.38 24.68 32.92
C GLN A 1065 5.00 25.92 32.10
N ILE A 1066 4.24 25.74 31.03
CA ILE A 1066 3.58 26.86 30.35
C ILE A 1066 2.44 27.28 31.28
N ILE A 1067 2.61 28.41 31.95
CA ILE A 1067 1.70 28.91 33.00
C ILE A 1067 0.58 29.78 32.39
N SER A 1068 0.73 30.25 31.14
CA SER A 1068 -0.27 31.05 30.43
C SER A 1068 -0.10 30.95 28.91
N LEU A 1069 -1.22 30.96 28.17
CA LEU A 1069 -1.24 31.07 26.70
C LEU A 1069 -0.65 32.41 26.20
N LEU A 1070 -0.64 33.44 27.05
CA LEU A 1070 -0.14 34.78 26.71
C LEU A 1070 1.39 34.85 26.55
N ASP A 1071 2.12 33.83 27.01
CA ASP A 1071 3.59 33.79 26.93
C ASP A 1071 4.09 33.18 25.60
N LEU A 1072 3.18 32.74 24.73
CA LEU A 1072 3.48 32.11 23.45
C LEU A 1072 3.71 33.18 22.36
N LYS A 1073 4.96 33.32 21.91
CA LYS A 1073 5.30 34.17 20.75
C LYS A 1073 5.19 33.35 19.48
N PHE A 1074 4.78 33.98 18.38
CA PHE A 1074 4.68 33.33 17.07
C PHE A 1074 5.42 34.15 16.00
N ASP A 1075 6.00 33.48 15.00
CA ASP A 1075 6.59 34.11 13.83
C ASP A 1075 5.53 34.52 12.79
N ALA A 1076 5.97 35.11 11.68
CA ALA A 1076 5.08 35.61 10.62
C ALA A 1076 4.27 34.51 9.93
N ASP A 1077 4.72 33.25 10.00
CA ASP A 1077 4.02 32.09 9.45
C ASP A 1077 3.02 31.48 10.46
N GLY A 1078 2.91 32.08 11.65
CA GLY A 1078 2.05 31.63 12.74
C GLY A 1078 2.61 30.41 13.49
N CYS A 1079 3.93 30.20 13.46
CA CYS A 1079 4.63 29.14 14.18
C CYS A 1079 5.14 29.64 15.54
N LEU A 1080 5.08 28.81 16.58
CA LEU A 1080 5.52 29.17 17.93
C LEU A 1080 7.05 29.40 17.97
N ILE A 1081 7.47 30.57 18.45
CA ILE A 1081 8.86 30.99 18.71
C ILE A 1081 9.36 30.41 20.03
#